data_AF-A0A7Y2BW40-F1
#
_entry.id   AF-A0A7Y2BW40-F1
#
_cell.length_a   1.000
_cell.length_b   1.000
_cell.length_c   1.000
_cell.angle_alpha   90.00
_cell.angle_beta   90.00
_cell.angle_gamma   90.00
#
_symmetry.space_group_name_H-M   'P 1'
#
loop_
_entity.id
_entity.type
_entity.pdbx_description
1 polymer ?
#
loop_
_entity_poly.entity_id
_entity_poly.type
_entity_poly.pdbx_seq_one_letter_code
_entity_poly.pdbx_strand_id
1 'polypeptide(L)'
;MKNTLLHTPFRIAGVAAIVLSAAAISQVPGWAQPVANVASTEPAGDSTKVALAAIPKPNGEIESKAYAALDKHCARCHQDGKLEDRAKSASGFGNVLHLADIAKNTSLVVPGNPDNSELVKQIASGNMPYDIKDGSNIFAPTPKDDEVAAIRTWIVSLADKGKLACGARKFISNEDIVNTIAADMEAQPEHRVATTRYVTLTHLYNACAEDKEMNVYRQAVIKLVNSLSRQSDVVRLSTSIADEAKTILRINLLDVGWTSNDWEKLASTYPYAVKPDMRRFDFVSSQMSTKVPFLRGDWLAFTASRPPVYHDLLRLPATYGELQKNLDVDVADNIAKFLAKRSGFQRSFVSQNNRLIERHTISTGYFWTSYDFAGNKGTQSLFEHPLGPSGDSAFKHDGGETLFSLPNGFNAYYLYTAAGERLDKGPTEIVRDIDRKDLAVTNGISCFGCHDQGIRLAKDDIRKHVIDNRNFPKRVREAVEAMYPPQKEMDELLAKDAERFKNAMLKADLDPSLKLGGIEIIGALSKQYENNLDLRQVASEFGLSPENLQKAAGQVGGDAQTLVRRLEQQGYVPRDNLEGTFAGLVPSLSDDDPIFVASPSEPAKQVAKVNSGDNKAAGAPGLSIVADKSAYAVNDLPVFTVRTDKECYLTLINVDGTGTGTVIYPNKFQQQNVIKAGQNFKFPSVDAPFQFRFKDPGTETVIALCNANQGRVDTIAHDFSKKQFTELGNYEKFVTRAIVVEASKKPKKVASADKKIAKIAKRSGIARSAIKIAVK
;
A
#
# COMPACT_ATOMS: atom_id res chain seq x y z
N MET A 1 18.13 54.27 -36.69
CA MET A 1 17.87 55.08 -37.90
C MET A 1 18.59 54.43 -39.08
N LYS A 2 17.90 54.28 -40.24
CA LYS A 2 18.29 53.65 -41.52
C LYS A 2 18.31 52.09 -41.46
N ASN A 3 17.35 51.31 -42.01
CA ASN A 3 16.74 51.24 -43.36
C ASN A 3 17.85 50.97 -44.42
N THR A 4 17.83 50.00 -45.36
CA THR A 4 16.72 49.35 -46.08
C THR A 4 17.25 48.18 -46.98
N LEU A 5 16.48 47.08 -47.09
CA LEU A 5 16.06 46.25 -48.26
C LEU A 5 16.97 45.78 -49.45
N LEU A 6 16.73 44.50 -49.82
CA LEU A 6 16.46 43.84 -51.14
C LEU A 6 17.56 43.67 -52.22
N HIS A 7 17.84 42.42 -52.64
CA HIS A 7 17.28 41.76 -53.85
C HIS A 7 17.99 40.44 -54.23
N THR A 8 17.21 39.41 -54.56
CA THR A 8 17.56 38.22 -55.36
C THR A 8 17.51 38.53 -56.88
N PRO A 9 18.15 37.72 -57.76
CA PRO A 9 17.39 36.69 -58.49
C PRO A 9 18.16 35.40 -58.88
N PHE A 10 17.45 34.57 -59.64
CA PHE A 10 17.48 33.13 -59.93
C PHE A 10 18.37 32.66 -61.13
N ARG A 11 18.78 31.37 -61.08
CA ARG A 11 18.71 30.28 -62.11
C ARG A 11 19.81 29.99 -63.18
N ILE A 12 20.25 28.70 -63.17
CA ILE A 12 20.22 27.63 -64.23
C ILE A 12 21.45 27.28 -65.12
N ALA A 13 21.91 26.01 -64.91
CA ALA A 13 22.22 24.88 -65.82
C ALA A 13 23.48 24.72 -66.71
N GLY A 14 23.87 23.42 -66.85
CA GLY A 14 24.64 22.76 -67.92
C GLY A 14 25.93 22.09 -67.40
N VAL A 15 26.07 20.77 -67.17
CA VAL A 15 25.94 19.51 -67.96
C VAL A 15 27.03 19.28 -69.02
N ALA A 16 27.90 18.26 -68.81
CA ALA A 16 28.42 17.24 -69.76
C ALA A 16 29.65 16.52 -69.10
N ALA A 17 29.70 15.22 -68.79
CA ALA A 17 29.76 14.02 -69.65
C ALA A 17 31.17 13.87 -70.32
N ILE A 18 31.90 12.73 -70.43
CA ILE A 18 31.63 11.29 -70.24
C ILE A 18 32.96 10.50 -70.57
N VAL A 19 33.18 9.30 -69.97
CA VAL A 19 33.73 8.03 -70.58
C VAL A 19 35.28 7.81 -70.77
N LEU A 20 35.94 6.62 -70.68
CA LEU A 20 35.67 5.17 -70.45
C LEU A 20 36.94 4.43 -69.88
N SER A 21 36.71 3.48 -68.96
CA SER A 21 37.13 2.04 -68.93
C SER A 21 38.58 1.50 -68.88
N ALA A 22 38.80 0.54 -67.94
CA ALA A 22 39.14 -0.87 -68.23
C ALA A 22 39.05 -1.79 -66.97
N ALA A 23 38.63 -3.03 -67.21
CA ALA A 23 38.35 -4.23 -66.38
C ALA A 23 39.56 -4.81 -65.57
N ALA A 24 39.52 -5.82 -64.68
CA ALA A 24 38.55 -6.58 -63.85
C ALA A 24 39.37 -7.60 -62.98
N ILE A 25 38.68 -8.33 -62.08
CA ILE A 25 39.00 -9.66 -61.46
C ILE A 25 39.26 -9.67 -59.92
N SER A 26 38.15 -9.83 -59.15
CA SER A 26 37.77 -10.96 -58.23
C SER A 26 38.76 -11.46 -57.13
N GLN A 27 38.43 -11.86 -55.88
CA GLN A 27 37.22 -12.09 -55.05
C GLN A 27 37.60 -12.01 -53.54
N VAL A 28 36.70 -11.55 -52.65
CA VAL A 28 36.22 -12.24 -51.41
C VAL A 28 34.84 -11.65 -51.02
N PRO A 29 33.80 -12.45 -50.67
CA PRO A 29 32.43 -12.02 -50.37
C PRO A 29 32.23 -11.79 -48.85
N GLY A 30 31.18 -11.15 -48.33
CA GLY A 30 30.00 -10.56 -48.93
C GLY A 30 29.20 -9.81 -47.86
N TRP A 31 28.66 -8.65 -48.23
CA TRP A 31 27.53 -8.01 -47.57
C TRP A 31 26.34 -8.13 -48.50
N ALA A 32 25.27 -8.75 -47.99
CA ALA A 32 24.01 -8.88 -48.69
C ALA A 32 23.31 -7.52 -48.79
N GLN A 33 22.91 -7.18 -50.01
CA GLN A 33 22.00 -6.10 -50.37
C GLN A 33 20.55 -6.67 -50.49
N PRO A 34 19.55 -5.78 -50.59
CA PRO A 34 18.21 -5.97 -50.03
C PRO A 34 17.25 -6.70 -50.97
N VAL A 35 16.27 -7.37 -50.39
CA VAL A 35 15.08 -7.85 -51.12
C VAL A 35 13.85 -7.14 -50.59
N ALA A 36 13.11 -6.59 -51.54
CA ALA A 36 11.77 -6.07 -51.39
C ALA A 36 10.87 -7.12 -50.72
N ASN A 37 10.15 -6.72 -49.67
CA ASN A 37 9.05 -7.53 -49.14
C ASN A 37 7.71 -6.95 -49.58
N VAL A 38 7.04 -7.78 -50.36
CA VAL A 38 5.65 -7.70 -50.79
C VAL A 38 4.76 -7.64 -49.55
N ALA A 39 3.79 -6.73 -49.58
CA ALA A 39 2.73 -6.65 -48.59
C ALA A 39 1.89 -7.93 -48.60
N SER A 40 1.95 -8.69 -47.51
CA SER A 40 0.95 -9.70 -47.16
C SER A 40 0.05 -9.12 -46.08
N THR A 41 -1.23 -8.95 -46.43
CA THR A 41 -2.33 -8.63 -45.53
C THR A 41 -2.62 -9.83 -44.62
N GLU A 42 -2.26 -9.72 -43.34
CA GLU A 42 -2.83 -10.51 -42.24
C GLU A 42 -3.48 -9.55 -41.22
N PRO A 43 -4.61 -9.93 -40.60
CA PRO A 43 -5.37 -9.04 -39.74
C PRO A 43 -4.59 -8.74 -38.46
N ALA A 44 -4.65 -7.48 -38.02
CA ALA A 44 -4.02 -6.97 -36.81
C ALA A 44 -4.35 -7.86 -35.59
N GLY A 45 -3.36 -8.64 -35.16
CA GLY A 45 -3.40 -9.43 -33.94
C GLY A 45 -3.31 -8.53 -32.71
N ASP A 46 -4.29 -8.71 -31.84
CA ASP A 46 -4.43 -8.24 -30.45
C ASP A 46 -3.11 -7.86 -29.74
N SER A 47 -2.72 -6.59 -29.86
CA SER A 47 -1.62 -6.01 -29.10
C SER A 47 -2.13 -5.59 -27.72
N THR A 48 -2.01 -6.48 -26.72
CA THR A 48 -1.62 -6.19 -25.32
C THR A 48 -1.90 -7.40 -24.40
N LYS A 49 -1.08 -8.43 -24.50
CA LYS A 49 -0.83 -9.34 -23.37
C LYS A 49 0.64 -9.22 -22.99
N VAL A 50 0.94 -8.32 -22.07
CA VAL A 50 2.19 -8.37 -21.30
C VAL A 50 2.18 -9.75 -20.61
N ALA A 51 3.17 -10.59 -20.89
CA ALA A 51 3.28 -11.89 -20.27
C ALA A 51 3.45 -11.70 -18.76
N LEU A 52 2.43 -12.08 -17.98
CA LEU A 52 2.51 -12.11 -16.52
C LEU A 52 3.70 -12.98 -16.12
N ALA A 53 4.54 -12.48 -15.22
CA ALA A 53 5.63 -13.26 -14.65
C ALA A 53 5.08 -14.58 -14.07
N ALA A 54 5.73 -15.70 -14.37
CA ALA A 54 5.26 -17.01 -13.92
C ALA A 54 5.24 -17.07 -12.39
N ILE A 55 4.12 -17.54 -11.82
CA ILE A 55 3.99 -17.75 -10.38
C ILE A 55 4.93 -18.90 -9.97
N PRO A 56 5.89 -18.66 -9.06
CA PRO A 56 6.88 -19.66 -8.69
C PRO A 56 6.21 -20.82 -7.95
N LYS A 57 6.37 -22.05 -8.45
CA LYS A 57 5.95 -23.25 -7.74
C LYS A 57 7.06 -23.68 -6.78
N PRO A 58 6.76 -23.92 -5.49
CA PRO A 58 7.75 -24.44 -4.57
C PRO A 58 8.17 -25.88 -4.93
N ASN A 59 9.41 -26.23 -4.63
CA ASN A 59 9.95 -27.58 -4.85
C ASN A 59 9.92 -28.44 -3.57
N GLY A 60 9.83 -27.82 -2.38
CA GLY A 60 9.78 -28.52 -1.09
C GLY A 60 8.38 -29.00 -0.74
N GLU A 61 8.28 -30.15 -0.05
CA GLU A 61 6.99 -30.74 0.33
C GLU A 61 6.17 -29.83 1.25
N ILE A 62 6.82 -29.20 2.24
CA ILE A 62 6.18 -28.31 3.22
C ILE A 62 5.62 -27.07 2.50
N GLU A 63 6.46 -26.39 1.71
CA GLU A 63 6.07 -25.21 0.95
C GLU A 63 4.99 -25.53 -0.08
N SER A 64 5.03 -26.70 -0.72
CA SER A 64 4.03 -27.13 -1.71
C SER A 64 2.64 -27.32 -1.09
N LYS A 65 2.56 -27.87 0.13
CA LYS A 65 1.29 -28.03 0.84
C LYS A 65 0.68 -26.68 1.25
N ALA A 66 1.50 -25.76 1.75
CA ALA A 66 1.04 -24.40 2.06
C ALA A 66 0.61 -23.63 0.80
N TYR A 67 1.39 -23.73 -0.29
CA TYR A 67 1.04 -23.17 -1.59
C TYR A 67 -0.31 -23.68 -2.07
N ALA A 68 -0.56 -24.99 -2.03
CA ALA A 68 -1.82 -25.57 -2.48
C ALA A 68 -3.03 -25.05 -1.70
N ALA A 69 -2.89 -24.86 -0.38
CA ALA A 69 -3.94 -24.28 0.46
C ALA A 69 -4.21 -22.81 0.09
N LEU A 70 -3.16 -22.00 -0.10
CA LEU A 70 -3.29 -20.58 -0.47
C LEU A 70 -3.83 -20.40 -1.89
N ASP A 71 -3.43 -21.26 -2.84
CA ASP A 71 -3.90 -21.22 -4.22
C ASP A 71 -5.41 -21.47 -4.29
N LYS A 72 -5.86 -22.49 -3.57
CA LYS A 72 -7.27 -22.89 -3.52
C LYS A 72 -8.17 -21.85 -2.86
N HIS A 73 -7.68 -21.20 -1.78
CA HIS A 73 -8.55 -20.41 -0.90
C HIS A 73 -8.33 -18.89 -0.98
N CYS A 74 -7.18 -18.43 -1.47
CA CYS A 74 -6.76 -17.02 -1.38
C CYS A 74 -6.41 -16.39 -2.73
N ALA A 75 -5.89 -17.16 -3.69
CA ALA A 75 -5.33 -16.60 -4.94
C ALA A 75 -6.32 -15.76 -5.76
N ARG A 76 -7.61 -16.15 -5.80
CA ARG A 76 -8.67 -15.41 -6.51
C ARG A 76 -8.83 -13.95 -6.08
N CYS A 77 -8.36 -13.58 -4.89
CA CYS A 77 -8.37 -12.21 -4.39
C CYS A 77 -6.96 -11.61 -4.23
N HIS A 78 -5.96 -12.44 -3.90
CA HIS A 78 -4.64 -11.98 -3.45
C HIS A 78 -3.48 -12.43 -4.36
N GLN A 79 -3.75 -12.94 -5.56
CA GLN A 79 -2.73 -13.30 -6.54
C GLN A 79 -2.99 -12.63 -7.88
N ASP A 80 -2.11 -11.70 -8.25
CA ASP A 80 -2.08 -11.12 -9.59
C ASP A 80 -1.88 -12.22 -10.64
N GLY A 81 -2.59 -12.09 -11.75
CA GLY A 81 -2.73 -13.14 -12.77
C GLY A 81 -3.71 -14.27 -12.43
N LYS A 82 -4.32 -14.29 -11.24
CA LYS A 82 -5.37 -15.25 -10.84
C LYS A 82 -6.62 -14.60 -10.23
N LEU A 83 -6.77 -13.27 -10.37
CA LEU A 83 -7.88 -12.54 -9.77
C LEU A 83 -9.23 -12.92 -10.41
N GLU A 84 -10.27 -13.08 -9.60
CA GLU A 84 -11.66 -13.30 -10.02
C GLU A 84 -12.53 -12.13 -9.55
N ASP A 85 -13.39 -11.60 -10.43
CA ASP A 85 -14.29 -10.47 -10.18
C ASP A 85 -13.61 -9.21 -9.60
N ARG A 86 -12.31 -9.03 -9.88
CA ARG A 86 -11.49 -7.95 -9.34
C ARG A 86 -10.56 -7.37 -10.39
N ALA A 87 -10.42 -6.04 -10.35
CA ALA A 87 -9.52 -5.28 -11.21
C ALA A 87 -8.08 -5.19 -10.68
N LYS A 88 -7.89 -5.36 -9.37
CA LYS A 88 -6.61 -5.32 -8.66
C LYS A 88 -6.67 -6.23 -7.42
N SER A 89 -5.51 -6.60 -6.90
CA SER A 89 -5.41 -7.52 -5.77
C SER A 89 -5.87 -6.89 -4.46
N ALA A 90 -6.53 -7.70 -3.64
CA ALA A 90 -7.14 -7.29 -2.38
C ALA A 90 -6.12 -6.96 -1.29
N SER A 91 -6.49 -6.03 -0.40
CA SER A 91 -5.70 -5.66 0.80
C SER A 91 -4.28 -5.15 0.51
N GLY A 92 -4.02 -4.67 -0.71
CA GLY A 92 -2.74 -4.09 -1.10
C GLY A 92 -1.61 -5.10 -1.26
N PHE A 93 -1.90 -6.35 -1.61
CA PHE A 93 -0.90 -7.32 -2.07
C PHE A 93 -1.52 -8.35 -3.02
N GLY A 94 -0.77 -8.70 -4.05
CA GLY A 94 -1.14 -9.58 -5.15
C GLY A 94 -0.17 -10.73 -5.38
N ASN A 95 0.55 -11.14 -4.33
CA ASN A 95 1.60 -12.14 -4.42
C ASN A 95 1.45 -13.25 -3.37
N VAL A 96 0.22 -13.62 -2.97
CA VAL A 96 -0.01 -14.64 -1.92
C VAL A 96 0.65 -15.99 -2.22
N LEU A 97 0.91 -16.32 -3.47
CA LEU A 97 1.59 -17.57 -3.87
C LEU A 97 3.12 -17.43 -3.97
N HIS A 98 3.66 -16.23 -3.82
CA HIS A 98 5.09 -15.96 -3.75
C HIS A 98 5.56 -16.16 -2.31
N LEU A 99 5.61 -17.42 -1.85
CA LEU A 99 5.86 -17.76 -0.45
C LEU A 99 7.12 -17.11 0.13
N ALA A 100 8.19 -17.01 -0.65
CA ALA A 100 9.43 -16.35 -0.23
C ALA A 100 9.25 -14.83 -0.01
N ASP A 101 8.45 -14.17 -0.83
CA ASP A 101 8.19 -12.73 -0.73
C ASP A 101 7.27 -12.43 0.47
N ILE A 102 6.17 -13.18 0.63
CA ILE A 102 5.25 -12.96 1.77
C ILE A 102 5.86 -13.35 3.11
N ALA A 103 6.84 -14.27 3.14
CA ALA A 103 7.60 -14.63 4.34
C ALA A 103 8.47 -13.48 4.88
N LYS A 104 8.86 -12.53 4.02
CA LYS A 104 9.62 -11.32 4.40
C LYS A 104 8.71 -10.19 4.89
N ASN A 105 7.42 -10.26 4.61
CA ASN A 105 6.46 -9.27 5.08
C ASN A 105 5.96 -9.66 6.48
N THR A 106 6.56 -9.08 7.51
CA THR A 106 6.22 -9.28 8.93
C THR A 106 4.79 -8.86 9.29
N SER A 107 4.13 -8.09 8.42
CA SER A 107 2.70 -7.77 8.54
C SER A 107 1.77 -8.88 8.05
N LEU A 108 2.30 -9.90 7.37
CA LEU A 108 1.57 -11.09 6.91
C LEU A 108 2.05 -12.36 7.62
N VAL A 109 3.37 -12.57 7.66
CA VAL A 109 4.01 -13.77 8.21
C VAL A 109 5.11 -13.35 9.17
N VAL A 110 5.04 -13.87 10.40
CA VAL A 110 6.13 -13.80 11.37
C VAL A 110 6.89 -15.13 11.32
N PRO A 111 8.11 -15.17 10.78
CA PRO A 111 8.88 -16.41 10.65
C PRO A 111 8.96 -17.19 11.97
N GLY A 112 8.63 -18.48 11.91
CA GLY A 112 8.61 -19.34 13.08
C GLY A 112 7.36 -19.20 13.98
N ASN A 113 6.61 -18.10 13.91
CA ASN A 113 5.50 -17.81 14.83
C ASN A 113 4.15 -17.72 14.11
N PRO A 114 3.49 -18.86 13.82
CA PRO A 114 2.20 -18.86 13.13
C PRO A 114 1.11 -18.14 13.94
N ASP A 115 1.11 -18.23 15.27
CA ASP A 115 0.09 -17.60 16.11
C ASP A 115 0.22 -16.07 16.18
N ASN A 116 1.41 -15.53 15.88
CA ASN A 116 1.59 -14.09 15.72
C ASN A 116 1.54 -13.60 14.25
N SER A 117 1.38 -14.51 13.28
CA SER A 117 1.29 -14.18 11.84
C SER A 117 -0.11 -13.76 11.44
N GLU A 118 -0.26 -12.58 10.84
CA GLU A 118 -1.56 -12.02 10.46
C GLU A 118 -2.33 -12.91 9.48
N LEU A 119 -1.63 -13.55 8.54
CA LEU A 119 -2.22 -14.52 7.61
C LEU A 119 -3.00 -15.61 8.36
N VAL A 120 -2.40 -16.19 9.40
CA VAL A 120 -3.01 -17.24 10.21
C VAL A 120 -4.07 -16.65 11.15
N LYS A 121 -3.84 -15.48 11.74
CA LYS A 121 -4.84 -14.80 12.60
C LYS A 121 -6.14 -14.53 11.84
N GLN A 122 -6.06 -14.07 10.59
CA GLN A 122 -7.24 -13.77 9.77
C GLN A 122 -8.02 -15.04 9.40
N ILE A 123 -7.32 -16.14 9.08
CA ILE A 123 -7.95 -17.46 8.90
C ILE A 123 -8.60 -17.91 10.22
N ALA A 124 -7.87 -17.80 11.34
CA ALA A 124 -8.32 -18.31 12.62
C ALA A 124 -9.54 -17.58 13.19
N SER A 125 -9.61 -16.26 12.97
CA SER A 125 -10.73 -15.42 13.35
C SER A 125 -11.93 -15.53 12.39
N GLY A 126 -11.83 -16.37 11.34
CA GLY A 126 -12.89 -16.55 10.34
C GLY A 126 -13.06 -15.34 9.40
N ASN A 127 -12.08 -14.44 9.36
CA ASN A 127 -12.10 -13.27 8.49
C ASN A 127 -11.66 -13.60 7.06
N MET A 128 -10.96 -14.72 6.87
CA MET A 128 -10.54 -15.22 5.57
C MET A 128 -11.02 -16.65 5.35
N PRO A 129 -11.48 -17.00 4.12
CA PRO A 129 -11.65 -16.11 2.96
C PRO A 129 -12.79 -15.08 3.13
N TYR A 130 -12.53 -13.82 2.79
CA TYR A 130 -13.45 -12.70 3.03
C TYR A 130 -14.77 -12.82 2.25
N ASP A 131 -14.72 -13.34 1.02
CA ASP A 131 -15.88 -13.56 0.15
C ASP A 131 -16.88 -14.57 0.73
N ILE A 132 -16.41 -15.51 1.56
CA ILE A 132 -17.29 -16.39 2.33
C ILE A 132 -17.94 -15.63 3.50
N LYS A 133 -17.17 -14.75 4.15
CA LYS A 133 -17.62 -13.97 5.31
C LYS A 133 -18.62 -12.88 4.96
N ASP A 134 -18.41 -12.14 3.86
CA ASP A 134 -19.30 -11.06 3.43
C ASP A 134 -20.57 -11.55 2.73
N GLY A 135 -20.64 -12.86 2.44
CA GLY A 135 -21.79 -13.51 1.84
C GLY A 135 -21.78 -13.53 0.31
N SER A 136 -20.77 -12.95 -0.34
CA SER A 136 -20.67 -12.95 -1.80
C SER A 136 -20.42 -14.34 -2.39
N ASN A 137 -19.76 -15.23 -1.64
CA ASN A 137 -19.42 -16.59 -2.06
C ASN A 137 -19.65 -17.64 -0.95
N ILE A 138 -20.85 -17.67 -0.35
CA ILE A 138 -21.17 -18.55 0.79
C ILE A 138 -20.97 -20.06 0.56
N PHE A 139 -20.93 -20.49 -0.71
CA PHE A 139 -20.81 -21.90 -1.11
C PHE A 139 -19.37 -22.32 -1.40
N ALA A 140 -18.40 -21.39 -1.45
CA ALA A 140 -17.00 -21.76 -1.58
C ALA A 140 -16.54 -22.63 -0.39
N PRO A 141 -15.62 -23.59 -0.63
CA PRO A 141 -15.06 -24.42 0.42
C PRO A 141 -14.27 -23.55 1.40
N THR A 142 -14.47 -23.75 2.70
CA THR A 142 -13.60 -23.17 3.72
C THR A 142 -12.29 -23.97 3.82
N PRO A 143 -11.18 -23.36 4.27
CA PRO A 143 -9.96 -24.09 4.58
C PRO A 143 -10.23 -25.26 5.53
N LYS A 144 -9.69 -26.43 5.22
CA LYS A 144 -9.75 -27.63 6.07
C LYS A 144 -8.67 -27.64 7.15
N ASP A 145 -8.84 -28.45 8.19
CA ASP A 145 -7.88 -28.60 9.30
C ASP A 145 -6.45 -28.90 8.81
N ASP A 146 -6.30 -29.81 7.84
CA ASP A 146 -5.01 -30.21 7.26
C ASP A 146 -4.39 -29.11 6.39
N GLU A 147 -5.21 -28.34 5.67
CA GLU A 147 -4.78 -27.19 4.86
C GLU A 147 -4.27 -26.04 5.75
N VAL A 148 -4.97 -25.76 6.86
CA VAL A 148 -4.54 -24.74 7.85
C VAL A 148 -3.27 -25.20 8.57
N ALA A 149 -3.20 -26.47 8.97
CA ALA A 149 -1.99 -27.05 9.57
C ALA A 149 -0.79 -26.98 8.63
N ALA A 150 -0.98 -27.15 7.31
CA ALA A 150 0.08 -27.01 6.33
C ALA A 150 0.68 -25.59 6.29
N ILE A 151 -0.17 -24.55 6.31
CA ILE A 151 0.27 -23.15 6.36
C ILE A 151 1.04 -22.89 7.67
N ARG A 152 0.52 -23.36 8.80
CA ARG A 152 1.17 -23.18 10.10
C ARG A 152 2.53 -23.89 10.17
N THR A 153 2.61 -25.12 9.67
CA THR A 153 3.86 -25.90 9.56
C THR A 153 4.89 -25.20 8.70
N TRP A 154 4.47 -24.64 7.57
CA TRP A 154 5.34 -23.85 6.71
C TRP A 154 5.91 -22.64 7.46
N ILE A 155 5.09 -21.86 8.17
CA ILE A 155 5.57 -20.71 8.94
C ILE A 155 6.55 -21.13 10.03
N VAL A 156 6.29 -22.23 10.74
CA VAL A 156 7.22 -22.77 11.76
C VAL A 156 8.58 -23.11 11.13
N SER A 157 8.59 -23.70 9.93
CA SER A 157 9.83 -24.05 9.22
C SER A 157 10.70 -22.86 8.81
N LEU A 158 10.18 -21.63 8.91
CA LEU A 158 10.91 -20.40 8.61
C LEU A 158 11.77 -19.89 9.77
N ALA A 159 11.65 -20.46 10.99
CA ALA A 159 12.32 -19.97 12.20
C ALA A 159 13.84 -19.75 12.02
N ASP A 160 14.51 -20.67 11.33
CA ASP A 160 15.95 -20.58 11.06
C ASP A 160 16.30 -19.91 9.73
N LYS A 161 15.33 -19.84 8.80
CA LYS A 161 15.48 -19.19 7.49
C LYS A 161 15.35 -17.67 7.57
N GLY A 162 14.76 -17.12 8.63
CA GLY A 162 14.59 -15.67 8.86
C GLY A 162 15.88 -14.91 9.20
N LYS A 163 16.99 -15.62 9.46
CA LYS A 163 18.32 -15.03 9.72
C LYS A 163 19.16 -14.83 8.46
N LEU A 164 18.57 -14.93 7.27
CA LEU A 164 19.29 -14.68 6.02
C LEU A 164 19.97 -13.30 6.12
N ALA A 165 21.29 -13.32 6.16
CA ALA A 165 22.09 -12.12 6.11
C ALA A 165 21.67 -11.33 4.86
N CYS A 166 21.54 -10.01 4.98
CA CYS A 166 21.79 -9.14 3.83
C CYS A 166 23.07 -9.71 3.19
N GLY A 167 23.03 -10.16 1.93
CA GLY A 167 24.27 -10.52 1.22
C GLY A 167 25.30 -9.40 1.42
N ALA A 168 26.61 -9.66 1.29
CA ALA A 168 27.73 -8.80 1.73
C ALA A 168 27.71 -7.32 1.24
N ARG A 169 26.70 -6.56 1.67
CA ARG A 169 26.38 -5.19 1.32
C ARG A 169 26.96 -4.31 2.40
N LYS A 170 27.58 -3.21 1.98
CA LYS A 170 28.12 -2.22 2.90
C LYS A 170 26.97 -1.48 3.57
N PHE A 171 26.91 -1.53 4.90
CA PHE A 171 25.98 -0.72 5.66
C PHE A 171 26.26 0.77 5.43
N ILE A 172 25.21 1.58 5.28
CA ILE A 172 25.32 3.04 5.06
C ILE A 172 24.76 3.75 6.30
N SER A 173 25.63 4.42 7.06
CA SER A 173 25.25 5.18 8.25
C SER A 173 24.60 6.53 7.91
N ASN A 174 24.02 7.21 8.90
CA ASN A 174 23.52 8.57 8.70
C ASN A 174 24.65 9.56 8.36
N GLU A 175 25.86 9.36 8.90
CA GLU A 175 27.04 10.13 8.49
C GLU A 175 27.43 9.90 7.02
N ASP A 176 27.36 8.65 6.54
CA ASP A 176 27.63 8.33 5.13
C ASP A 176 26.62 9.01 4.20
N ILE A 177 25.33 9.07 4.60
CA ILE A 177 24.29 9.81 3.87
C ILE A 177 24.67 11.29 3.78
N VAL A 178 25.04 11.93 4.89
CA VAL A 178 25.41 13.35 4.93
C VAL A 178 26.67 13.63 4.11
N ASN A 179 27.68 12.74 4.18
CA ASN A 179 28.89 12.84 3.36
C ASN A 179 28.58 12.76 1.86
N THR A 180 27.70 11.84 1.48
CA THR A 180 27.26 11.66 0.09
C THR A 180 26.47 12.87 -0.42
N ILE A 181 25.59 13.42 0.43
CA ILE A 181 24.82 14.63 0.14
C ILE A 181 25.74 15.84 0.02
N ALA A 182 26.72 16.00 0.92
CA ALA A 182 27.67 17.10 0.87
C ALA A 182 28.49 17.08 -0.42
N ALA A 183 29.01 15.91 -0.81
CA ALA A 183 29.75 15.75 -2.07
C ALA A 183 28.88 16.05 -3.30
N ASP A 184 27.61 15.62 -3.28
CA ASP A 184 26.67 15.92 -4.37
C ASP A 184 26.32 17.41 -4.45
N MET A 185 26.13 18.05 -3.29
CA MET A 185 25.86 19.48 -3.14
C MET A 185 27.01 20.34 -3.68
N GLU A 186 28.26 19.99 -3.36
CA GLU A 186 29.47 20.66 -3.87
C GLU A 186 29.59 20.57 -5.40
N ALA A 187 29.03 19.52 -6.01
CA ALA A 187 28.98 19.36 -7.47
C ALA A 187 27.80 20.11 -8.13
N GLN A 188 26.88 20.70 -7.36
CA GLN A 188 25.74 21.43 -7.92
C GLN A 188 26.11 22.89 -8.26
N PRO A 189 25.44 23.50 -9.27
CA PRO A 189 25.54 24.94 -9.48
C PRO A 189 25.12 25.71 -8.23
N GLU A 190 25.89 26.73 -7.83
CA GLU A 190 25.69 27.49 -6.59
C GLU A 190 24.24 27.98 -6.39
N HIS A 191 23.63 28.53 -7.45
CA HIS A 191 22.25 29.04 -7.43
C HIS A 191 21.17 27.96 -7.23
N ARG A 192 21.53 26.67 -7.28
CA ARG A 192 20.63 25.52 -7.11
C ARG A 192 20.72 24.91 -5.72
N VAL A 193 21.82 25.17 -4.99
CA VAL A 193 22.12 24.52 -3.71
C VAL A 193 21.01 24.77 -2.68
N ALA A 194 20.58 26.02 -2.52
CA ALA A 194 19.54 26.40 -1.56
C ALA A 194 18.18 25.73 -1.81
N THR A 195 17.87 25.35 -3.06
CA THR A 195 16.61 24.69 -3.45
C THR A 195 16.75 23.19 -3.67
N THR A 196 17.93 22.62 -3.41
CA THR A 196 18.16 21.18 -3.55
C THR A 196 17.76 20.46 -2.26
N ARG A 197 17.11 19.31 -2.40
CA ARG A 197 16.65 18.42 -1.35
C ARG A 197 16.89 16.97 -1.76
N TYR A 198 16.85 16.06 -0.81
CA TYR A 198 17.11 14.64 -1.08
C TYR A 198 16.00 13.74 -0.54
N VAL A 199 15.79 12.63 -1.24
CA VAL A 199 14.93 11.54 -0.79
C VAL A 199 15.77 10.28 -0.66
N THR A 200 15.80 9.69 0.53
CA THR A 200 16.62 8.51 0.84
C THR A 200 15.77 7.24 0.88
N LEU A 201 16.35 6.15 0.38
CA LEU A 201 15.87 4.78 0.45
C LEU A 201 16.87 3.90 1.21
N THR A 202 17.85 4.53 1.85
CA THR A 202 19.00 3.90 2.51
C THR A 202 18.57 2.97 3.64
N HIS A 203 17.53 3.32 4.39
CA HIS A 203 16.99 2.44 5.44
C HIS A 203 16.41 1.15 4.85
N LEU A 204 15.73 1.20 3.70
CA LEU A 204 15.23 -0.01 3.01
C LEU A 204 16.39 -0.87 2.49
N TYR A 205 17.44 -0.24 1.96
CA TYR A 205 18.65 -0.93 1.54
C TYR A 205 19.34 -1.63 2.72
N ASN A 206 19.52 -0.93 3.84
CA ASN A 206 20.07 -1.46 5.09
C ASN A 206 19.17 -2.55 5.70
N ALA A 207 17.86 -2.49 5.44
CA ALA A 207 16.87 -3.51 5.80
C ALA A 207 16.80 -4.70 4.82
N CYS A 208 17.81 -4.86 3.94
CA CYS A 208 17.92 -5.95 2.97
C CYS A 208 16.90 -5.96 1.83
N ALA A 209 16.30 -4.82 1.45
CA ALA A 209 15.49 -4.76 0.23
C ALA A 209 16.31 -5.22 -0.99
N GLU A 210 15.79 -6.18 -1.76
CA GLU A 210 16.47 -6.74 -2.94
C GLU A 210 16.66 -5.67 -4.03
N ASP A 211 17.58 -5.90 -4.97
CA ASP A 211 17.85 -4.93 -6.04
C ASP A 211 16.61 -4.64 -6.91
N LYS A 212 15.77 -5.66 -7.12
CA LYS A 212 14.47 -5.54 -7.80
C LYS A 212 13.49 -4.64 -7.02
N GLU A 213 13.49 -4.73 -5.70
CA GLU A 213 12.64 -3.91 -4.81
C GLU A 213 13.16 -2.47 -4.77
N MET A 214 14.47 -2.29 -4.63
CA MET A 214 15.12 -0.98 -4.67
C MET A 214 14.89 -0.27 -6.01
N ASN A 215 14.84 -1.01 -7.13
CA ASN A 215 14.45 -0.44 -8.43
C ASN A 215 13.01 0.11 -8.40
N VAL A 216 12.07 -0.67 -7.88
CA VAL A 216 10.68 -0.23 -7.71
C VAL A 216 10.60 1.01 -6.83
N TYR A 217 11.32 1.03 -5.71
CA TYR A 217 11.27 2.15 -4.76
C TYR A 217 11.82 3.45 -5.36
N ARG A 218 12.91 3.39 -6.14
CA ARG A 218 13.41 4.58 -6.87
C ARG A 218 12.38 5.11 -7.86
N GLN A 219 11.80 4.22 -8.67
CA GLN A 219 10.78 4.60 -9.65
C GLN A 219 9.50 5.12 -9.00
N ALA A 220 9.11 4.57 -7.83
CA ALA A 220 7.98 5.07 -7.06
C ALA A 220 8.17 6.52 -6.59
N VAL A 221 9.37 6.87 -6.10
CA VAL A 221 9.69 8.26 -5.74
C VAL A 221 9.62 9.17 -6.96
N ILE A 222 10.22 8.78 -8.09
CA ILE A 222 10.20 9.56 -9.33
C ILE A 222 8.76 9.78 -9.84
N LYS A 223 7.94 8.72 -9.85
CA LYS A 223 6.53 8.78 -10.26
C LYS A 223 5.72 9.68 -9.35
N LEU A 224 5.91 9.56 -8.03
CA LEU A 224 5.22 10.39 -7.04
C LEU A 224 5.57 11.87 -7.21
N VAL A 225 6.86 12.19 -7.31
CA VAL A 225 7.33 13.58 -7.44
C VAL A 225 6.78 14.23 -8.71
N ASN A 226 6.80 13.51 -9.85
CA ASN A 226 6.17 14.02 -11.08
C ASN A 226 4.65 14.16 -10.94
N SER A 227 3.98 13.26 -10.21
CA SER A 227 2.53 13.34 -9.95
C SER A 227 2.12 14.42 -8.96
N LEU A 228 3.10 15.09 -8.33
CA LEU A 228 2.93 16.22 -7.41
C LEU A 228 3.61 17.50 -7.94
N SER A 229 4.13 17.45 -9.17
CA SER A 229 4.80 18.58 -9.82
C SER A 229 3.78 19.59 -10.33
N ARG A 230 4.15 20.87 -10.25
CA ARG A 230 3.40 21.98 -10.85
C ARG A 230 4.04 22.51 -12.14
N GLN A 231 5.11 21.88 -12.60
CA GLN A 231 5.84 22.26 -13.81
C GLN A 231 5.41 21.42 -15.02
N SER A 232 5.67 21.95 -16.22
CA SER A 232 5.45 21.26 -17.49
C SER A 232 6.54 20.25 -17.84
N ASP A 233 7.74 20.43 -17.30
CA ASP A 233 8.86 19.54 -17.59
C ASP A 233 8.75 18.26 -16.75
N VAL A 234 8.99 17.13 -17.41
CA VAL A 234 9.08 15.83 -16.75
C VAL A 234 10.46 15.74 -16.10
N VAL A 235 10.49 15.47 -14.80
CA VAL A 235 11.75 15.34 -14.05
C VAL A 235 12.24 13.90 -14.05
N ARG A 236 13.54 13.72 -14.32
CA ARG A 236 14.29 12.50 -14.08
C ARG A 236 15.12 12.73 -12.83
N LEU A 237 14.77 12.09 -11.72
CA LEU A 237 15.55 12.27 -10.50
C LEU A 237 16.84 11.46 -10.64
N SER A 238 17.97 12.14 -10.48
CA SER A 238 19.30 11.52 -10.48
C SER A 238 19.69 11.06 -9.09
N THR A 239 20.42 9.96 -9.00
CA THR A 239 21.19 9.62 -7.80
C THR A 239 22.53 10.35 -7.81
N SER A 240 23.10 10.61 -6.63
CA SER A 240 24.47 11.14 -6.54
C SER A 240 25.46 10.18 -7.19
N ILE A 241 26.51 10.70 -7.84
CA ILE A 241 27.61 9.86 -8.35
C ILE A 241 28.42 9.22 -7.22
N ALA A 242 28.42 9.84 -6.04
CA ALA A 242 29.05 9.30 -4.84
C ALA A 242 28.20 8.20 -4.16
N ASP A 243 26.96 7.99 -4.61
CA ASP A 243 26.04 6.98 -4.10
C ASP A 243 26.04 5.74 -4.99
N GLU A 244 27.06 4.89 -4.83
CA GLU A 244 27.19 3.63 -5.58
C GLU A 244 25.97 2.71 -5.38
N ALA A 245 25.33 2.77 -4.21
CA ALA A 245 24.17 1.96 -3.85
C ALA A 245 22.85 2.50 -4.46
N LYS A 246 22.84 3.71 -5.02
CA LYS A 246 21.68 4.35 -5.63
C LYS A 246 20.49 4.39 -4.66
N THR A 247 20.75 4.84 -3.44
CA THR A 247 19.81 4.97 -2.33
C THR A 247 19.35 6.42 -2.08
N ILE A 248 19.99 7.43 -2.67
CA ILE A 248 19.76 8.85 -2.42
C ILE A 248 19.38 9.52 -3.74
N LEU A 249 18.16 10.04 -3.82
CA LEU A 249 17.60 10.73 -4.99
C LEU A 249 17.63 12.24 -4.76
N ARG A 250 18.24 12.99 -5.68
CA ARG A 250 18.23 14.46 -5.65
C ARG A 250 16.95 15.01 -6.26
N ILE A 251 16.35 16.00 -5.60
CA ILE A 251 15.24 16.81 -6.10
C ILE A 251 15.66 18.28 -6.01
N ASN A 252 15.41 19.06 -7.05
CA ASN A 252 15.40 20.52 -6.91
C ASN A 252 13.97 21.02 -6.88
N LEU A 253 13.64 21.82 -5.87
CA LEU A 253 12.28 22.32 -5.64
C LEU A 253 11.76 23.12 -6.85
N LEU A 254 12.63 23.85 -7.55
CA LEU A 254 12.25 24.67 -8.71
C LEU A 254 11.75 23.81 -9.89
N ASP A 255 12.37 22.64 -10.10
CA ASP A 255 12.05 21.74 -11.23
C ASP A 255 10.68 21.08 -11.08
N VAL A 256 10.17 21.03 -9.85
CA VAL A 256 8.83 20.49 -9.54
C VAL A 256 7.84 21.61 -9.16
N GLY A 257 8.31 22.86 -9.20
CA GLY A 257 7.52 24.05 -8.92
C GLY A 257 7.18 24.21 -7.45
N TRP A 258 7.90 23.56 -6.55
CA TRP A 258 7.77 23.66 -5.10
C TRP A 258 8.55 24.85 -4.53
N THR A 259 8.07 25.37 -3.41
CA THR A 259 8.73 26.42 -2.62
C THR A 259 9.43 25.79 -1.41
N SER A 260 10.34 26.51 -0.76
CA SER A 260 10.92 26.05 0.51
C SER A 260 9.85 25.78 1.56
N ASN A 261 8.78 26.59 1.59
CA ASN A 261 7.67 26.39 2.52
C ASN A 261 6.90 25.07 2.27
N ASP A 262 6.76 24.63 1.01
CA ASP A 262 6.15 23.33 0.70
C ASP A 262 6.98 22.18 1.32
N TRP A 263 8.30 22.28 1.24
CA TRP A 263 9.22 21.31 1.86
C TRP A 263 9.19 21.37 3.39
N GLU A 264 9.24 22.56 3.99
CA GLU A 264 9.20 22.69 5.45
C GLU A 264 7.87 22.18 6.02
N LYS A 265 6.75 22.37 5.31
CA LYS A 265 5.46 21.80 5.71
C LYS A 265 5.50 20.27 5.72
N LEU A 266 6.09 19.64 4.70
CA LEU A 266 6.35 18.20 4.71
C LEU A 266 7.22 17.80 5.90
N ALA A 267 8.40 18.40 6.01
CA ALA A 267 9.39 18.09 7.05
C ALA A 267 8.84 18.27 8.48
N SER A 268 7.90 19.19 8.71
CA SER A 268 7.29 19.43 10.03
C SER A 268 6.54 18.23 10.60
N THR A 269 6.18 17.26 9.76
CA THR A 269 5.47 16.04 10.17
C THR A 269 6.33 14.79 10.06
N TYR A 270 7.62 14.93 9.72
CA TYR A 270 8.52 13.81 9.48
C TYR A 270 9.06 13.23 10.81
N PRO A 271 8.73 11.97 11.16
CA PRO A 271 9.06 11.44 12.49
C PRO A 271 10.51 10.95 12.63
N TYR A 272 11.27 10.88 11.52
CA TYR A 272 12.64 10.36 11.49
C TYR A 272 13.69 11.46 11.22
N ALA A 273 13.35 12.71 11.56
CA ALA A 273 14.28 13.82 11.42
C ALA A 273 15.38 13.71 12.49
N VAL A 274 16.59 13.36 12.06
CA VAL A 274 17.77 13.20 12.93
C VAL A 274 18.96 13.98 12.38
N LYS A 275 19.76 14.53 13.28
CA LYS A 275 21.03 15.20 13.02
C LYS A 275 22.15 14.30 13.52
N PRO A 276 23.02 13.77 12.63
CA PRO A 276 24.23 13.09 13.05
C PRO A 276 25.21 14.05 13.74
N ASP A 277 25.99 13.56 14.71
CA ASP A 277 27.02 14.35 15.41
C ASP A 277 28.23 14.64 14.52
N MET A 278 28.02 15.50 13.53
CA MET A 278 29.04 15.93 12.60
C MET A 278 28.81 17.37 12.14
N ARG A 279 29.88 18.18 12.14
CA ARG A 279 29.84 19.58 11.67
C ARG A 279 29.36 19.73 10.23
N ARG A 280 29.58 18.70 9.40
CA ARG A 280 29.18 18.68 7.99
C ARG A 280 27.65 18.70 7.83
N PHE A 281 26.88 18.17 8.77
CA PHE A 281 25.42 18.25 8.73
C PHE A 281 24.94 19.70 8.84
N ASP A 282 25.51 20.47 9.77
CA ASP A 282 25.17 21.89 9.96
C ASP A 282 25.51 22.71 8.71
N PHE A 283 26.64 22.40 8.07
CA PHE A 283 27.02 23.01 6.79
C PHE A 283 26.00 22.70 5.69
N VAL A 284 25.67 21.43 5.46
CA VAL A 284 24.67 21.00 4.45
C VAL A 284 23.32 21.68 4.70
N SER A 285 22.83 21.63 5.94
CA SER A 285 21.56 22.24 6.36
C SER A 285 21.53 23.75 6.14
N SER A 286 22.63 24.44 6.47
CA SER A 286 22.77 25.88 6.24
C SER A 286 22.77 26.23 4.75
N GLN A 287 23.53 25.51 3.92
CA GLN A 287 23.60 25.75 2.47
C GLN A 287 22.26 25.50 1.78
N MET A 288 21.53 24.46 2.19
CA MET A 288 20.20 24.13 1.65
C MET A 288 19.07 24.96 2.27
N SER A 289 19.37 25.83 3.23
CA SER A 289 18.37 26.67 3.93
C SER A 289 17.21 25.84 4.50
N THR A 290 17.52 24.72 5.16
CA THR A 290 16.53 23.85 5.80
C THR A 290 17.16 23.13 6.99
N LYS A 291 16.34 22.77 7.99
CA LYS A 291 16.78 21.90 9.09
C LYS A 291 16.77 20.42 8.71
N VAL A 292 16.00 20.04 7.68
CA VAL A 292 15.78 18.65 7.28
C VAL A 292 16.12 18.52 5.78
N PRO A 293 17.40 18.32 5.43
CA PRO A 293 17.86 18.32 4.03
C PRO A 293 17.38 17.09 3.24
N PHE A 294 16.97 16.03 3.94
CA PHE A 294 16.50 14.80 3.31
C PHE A 294 15.31 14.16 4.04
N LEU A 295 14.47 13.47 3.28
CA LEU A 295 13.32 12.70 3.78
C LEU A 295 13.41 11.26 3.28
N ARG A 296 12.83 10.32 4.02
CA ARG A 296 12.72 8.94 3.52
C ARG A 296 11.64 8.79 2.44
N GLY A 297 11.94 8.01 1.40
CA GLY A 297 11.06 7.79 0.26
C GLY A 297 9.79 7.01 0.57
N ASP A 298 9.84 6.03 1.49
CA ASP A 298 8.66 5.28 1.95
C ASP A 298 7.69 6.18 2.73
N TRP A 299 8.21 6.99 3.65
CA TRP A 299 7.45 8.01 4.36
C TRP A 299 6.85 9.03 3.38
N LEU A 300 7.66 9.55 2.45
CA LEU A 300 7.19 10.53 1.47
C LEU A 300 6.06 9.93 0.61
N ALA A 301 6.22 8.70 0.13
CA ALA A 301 5.17 8.00 -0.61
C ALA A 301 3.92 7.76 0.22
N PHE A 302 4.05 7.44 1.50
CA PHE A 302 2.91 7.28 2.38
C PHE A 302 2.16 8.60 2.63
N THR A 303 2.89 9.64 3.02
CA THR A 303 2.36 10.92 3.48
C THR A 303 1.90 11.80 2.30
N ALA A 304 2.72 11.98 1.27
CA ALA A 304 2.46 12.93 0.18
C ALA A 304 1.47 12.44 -0.88
N SER A 305 1.18 11.13 -0.91
CA SER A 305 0.14 10.56 -1.77
C SER A 305 -1.27 10.66 -1.18
N ARG A 306 -1.43 11.24 0.02
CA ARG A 306 -2.69 11.31 0.76
C ARG A 306 -2.97 12.74 1.27
N PRO A 307 -4.25 13.13 1.43
CA PRO A 307 -4.60 14.40 2.06
C PRO A 307 -4.19 14.44 3.55
N PRO A 308 -3.95 15.65 4.10
CA PRO A 308 -4.02 16.96 3.41
C PRO A 308 -2.80 17.26 2.53
N VAL A 309 -1.67 16.56 2.72
CA VAL A 309 -0.39 16.88 2.06
C VAL A 309 -0.48 16.78 0.53
N TYR A 310 -1.17 15.77 0.01
CA TYR A 310 -1.45 15.63 -1.42
C TYR A 310 -2.13 16.88 -2.00
N HIS A 311 -3.13 17.41 -1.29
CA HIS A 311 -3.86 18.61 -1.70
C HIS A 311 -2.99 19.86 -1.65
N ASP A 312 -2.19 19.98 -0.60
CA ASP A 312 -1.32 21.13 -0.39
C ASP A 312 -0.23 21.23 -1.48
N LEU A 313 0.45 20.12 -1.77
CA LEU A 313 1.52 20.08 -2.77
C LEU A 313 1.01 20.32 -4.19
N LEU A 314 -0.21 19.87 -4.51
CA LEU A 314 -0.83 20.18 -5.81
C LEU A 314 -1.58 21.51 -5.82
N ARG A 315 -1.69 22.20 -4.67
CA ARG A 315 -2.52 23.40 -4.48
C ARG A 315 -3.95 23.19 -5.00
N LEU A 316 -4.51 22.02 -4.72
CA LEU A 316 -5.89 21.75 -5.10
C LEU A 316 -6.80 22.75 -4.38
N PRO A 317 -7.80 23.32 -5.04
CA PRO A 317 -8.71 24.28 -4.41
C PRO A 317 -9.69 23.57 -3.47
N ALA A 318 -10.48 24.35 -2.73
CA ALA A 318 -11.48 23.82 -1.80
C ALA A 318 -12.78 23.40 -2.50
N THR A 319 -13.03 23.92 -3.71
CA THR A 319 -14.25 23.64 -4.46
C THR A 319 -14.00 23.19 -5.90
N TYR A 320 -14.91 22.37 -6.42
CA TYR A 320 -14.90 21.88 -7.80
C TYR A 320 -15.05 23.04 -8.82
N GLY A 321 -15.79 24.08 -8.47
CA GLY A 321 -15.91 25.28 -9.30
C GLY A 321 -14.60 26.06 -9.40
N GLU A 322 -13.81 26.14 -8.32
CA GLU A 322 -12.47 26.72 -8.35
C GLU A 322 -11.49 25.84 -9.13
N LEU A 323 -11.61 24.51 -9.04
CA LEU A 323 -10.79 23.60 -9.85
C LEU A 323 -11.01 23.84 -11.35
N GLN A 324 -12.27 23.95 -11.76
CA GLN A 324 -12.66 24.28 -13.14
C GLN A 324 -12.03 25.61 -13.60
N LYS A 325 -12.09 26.66 -12.76
CA LYS A 325 -11.44 27.94 -13.04
C LYS A 325 -9.93 27.83 -13.17
N ASN A 326 -9.27 27.09 -12.27
CA ASN A 326 -7.82 26.91 -12.28
C ASN A 326 -7.33 26.14 -13.52
N LEU A 327 -8.17 25.26 -14.08
CA LEU A 327 -7.85 24.45 -15.26
C LEU A 327 -8.43 25.01 -16.56
N ASP A 328 -9.07 26.18 -16.50
CA ASP A 328 -9.74 26.84 -17.64
C ASP A 328 -10.72 25.90 -18.38
N VAL A 329 -11.60 25.24 -17.62
CA VAL A 329 -12.63 24.35 -18.15
C VAL A 329 -14.00 24.73 -17.63
N ASP A 330 -14.91 25.07 -18.54
CA ASP A 330 -16.31 25.27 -18.23
C ASP A 330 -17.10 23.99 -18.55
N VAL A 331 -17.38 23.20 -17.50
CA VAL A 331 -18.12 21.94 -17.66
C VAL A 331 -19.55 22.20 -18.12
N ALA A 332 -20.21 23.21 -17.57
CA ALA A 332 -21.60 23.52 -17.88
C ALA A 332 -21.77 23.99 -19.33
N ASP A 333 -20.89 24.87 -19.80
CA ASP A 333 -20.88 25.34 -21.19
C ASP A 333 -20.53 24.21 -22.18
N ASN A 334 -19.56 23.35 -21.83
CA ASN A 334 -19.24 22.17 -22.63
C ASN A 334 -20.43 21.21 -22.78
N ILE A 335 -21.21 21.00 -21.72
CA ILE A 335 -22.44 20.19 -21.76
C ILE A 335 -23.48 20.88 -22.64
N ALA A 336 -23.71 22.19 -22.45
CA ALA A 336 -24.68 22.95 -23.22
C ALA A 336 -24.37 22.99 -24.73
N LYS A 337 -23.09 22.94 -25.10
CA LYS A 337 -22.60 22.88 -26.49
C LYS A 337 -22.40 21.47 -27.03
N PHE A 338 -22.75 20.43 -26.25
CA PHE A 338 -22.53 19.02 -26.60
C PHE A 338 -21.06 18.64 -26.90
N LEU A 339 -20.12 19.34 -26.28
CA LEU A 339 -18.68 19.08 -26.40
C LEU A 339 -18.20 17.98 -25.44
N ALA A 340 -18.94 17.75 -24.35
CA ALA A 340 -18.67 16.70 -23.39
C ALA A 340 -18.83 15.31 -24.02
N LYS A 341 -17.95 14.36 -23.66
CA LYS A 341 -18.04 12.95 -24.09
C LYS A 341 -18.36 12.07 -22.89
N ARG A 342 -19.50 11.37 -22.94
CA ARG A 342 -20.07 10.64 -21.81
C ARG A 342 -20.12 9.13 -22.01
N SER A 343 -19.96 8.39 -20.91
CA SER A 343 -20.24 6.95 -20.83
C SER A 343 -20.86 6.64 -19.46
N GLY A 344 -22.03 6.02 -19.44
CA GLY A 344 -22.73 5.63 -18.22
C GLY A 344 -22.92 4.12 -18.13
N PHE A 345 -22.87 3.58 -16.92
CA PHE A 345 -22.95 2.14 -16.68
C PHE A 345 -23.64 1.82 -15.35
N GLN A 346 -24.26 0.64 -15.26
CA GLN A 346 -25.07 0.23 -14.09
C GLN A 346 -24.24 -0.08 -12.84
N ARG A 347 -22.99 -0.53 -13.01
CA ARG A 347 -22.07 -0.88 -11.93
C ARG A 347 -20.64 -0.52 -12.31
N SER A 348 -19.86 -0.10 -11.32
CA SER A 348 -18.43 0.19 -11.47
C SER A 348 -17.61 -0.57 -10.42
N PHE A 349 -16.28 -0.58 -10.54
CA PHE A 349 -15.43 -1.26 -9.56
C PHE A 349 -15.43 -0.60 -8.18
N VAL A 350 -15.70 0.71 -8.10
CA VAL A 350 -15.67 1.47 -6.82
C VAL A 350 -17.05 1.93 -6.37
N SER A 351 -17.98 2.26 -7.28
CA SER A 351 -19.37 2.59 -6.93
C SER A 351 -20.28 1.38 -6.95
N GLN A 352 -21.17 1.29 -5.95
CA GLN A 352 -22.18 0.23 -5.83
C GLN A 352 -23.42 0.47 -6.71
N ASN A 353 -23.57 1.66 -7.27
CA ASN A 353 -24.70 2.11 -8.08
C ASN A 353 -24.23 2.47 -9.50
N ASN A 354 -25.17 2.94 -10.32
CA ASN A 354 -24.86 3.46 -11.65
C ASN A 354 -23.87 4.63 -11.54
N ARG A 355 -22.99 4.78 -12.52
CA ARG A 355 -21.99 5.86 -12.56
C ARG A 355 -21.89 6.39 -13.98
N LEU A 356 -21.68 7.70 -14.09
CA LEU A 356 -21.42 8.39 -15.34
C LEU A 356 -19.98 8.91 -15.31
N ILE A 357 -19.23 8.69 -16.39
CA ILE A 357 -17.98 9.41 -16.64
C ILE A 357 -18.17 10.40 -17.78
N GLU A 358 -17.47 11.52 -17.70
CA GLU A 358 -17.58 12.64 -18.61
C GLU A 358 -16.20 13.23 -18.89
N ARG A 359 -15.87 13.38 -20.17
CA ARG A 359 -14.61 13.94 -20.65
C ARG A 359 -14.79 15.37 -21.13
N HIS A 360 -13.86 16.22 -20.72
CA HIS A 360 -13.61 17.54 -21.27
C HIS A 360 -12.15 17.66 -21.74
N THR A 361 -11.90 18.60 -22.64
CA THR A 361 -10.54 18.94 -23.08
C THR A 361 -10.05 20.14 -22.28
N ILE A 362 -8.79 20.08 -21.84
CA ILE A 362 -8.07 21.19 -21.21
C ILE A 362 -6.75 21.42 -21.95
N SER A 363 -6.12 22.57 -21.73
CA SER A 363 -4.84 22.92 -22.37
C SER A 363 -3.75 21.89 -22.09
N THR A 364 -3.75 21.29 -20.89
CA THR A 364 -2.83 20.22 -20.48
C THR A 364 -3.30 18.83 -20.89
N GLY A 365 -4.38 18.68 -21.67
CA GLY A 365 -4.84 17.40 -22.22
C GLY A 365 -6.30 17.11 -21.96
N TYR A 366 -6.58 16.41 -20.85
CA TYR A 366 -7.90 15.89 -20.54
C TYR A 366 -8.32 16.20 -19.11
N PHE A 367 -9.62 16.31 -18.94
CA PHE A 367 -10.31 16.44 -17.67
C PHE A 367 -11.46 15.43 -17.67
N TRP A 368 -11.30 14.34 -16.93
CA TRP A 368 -12.32 13.33 -16.73
C TRP A 368 -12.98 13.56 -15.39
N THR A 369 -14.30 13.70 -15.38
CA THR A 369 -15.08 13.80 -14.14
C THR A 369 -16.13 12.70 -14.10
N SER A 370 -16.44 12.20 -12.92
CA SER A 370 -17.54 11.28 -12.69
C SER A 370 -18.66 11.92 -11.93
N TYR A 371 -19.86 11.37 -12.13
CA TYR A 371 -21.01 11.58 -11.28
C TYR A 371 -21.35 10.25 -10.62
N ASP A 372 -21.32 10.25 -9.29
CA ASP A 372 -21.50 9.06 -8.45
C ASP A 372 -22.82 9.17 -7.67
N PHE A 373 -23.50 8.04 -7.48
CA PHE A 373 -24.88 7.97 -7.02
C PHE A 373 -25.02 7.07 -5.78
N ALA A 374 -25.86 7.47 -4.83
CA ALA A 374 -26.24 6.70 -3.66
C ALA A 374 -27.39 5.70 -3.94
N GLY A 375 -28.02 5.77 -5.13
CA GLY A 375 -29.09 4.87 -5.54
C GLY A 375 -29.22 4.76 -7.07
N ASN A 376 -30.16 3.92 -7.51
CA ASN A 376 -30.44 3.63 -8.93
C ASN A 376 -31.91 3.88 -9.31
N LYS A 377 -32.62 4.77 -8.59
CA LYS A 377 -34.08 4.96 -8.73
C LYS A 377 -34.44 6.44 -8.86
N GLY A 378 -35.57 6.71 -9.52
CA GLY A 378 -36.06 8.07 -9.73
C GLY A 378 -35.00 8.92 -10.43
N THR A 379 -34.81 10.16 -9.97
CA THR A 379 -33.80 11.08 -10.55
C THR A 379 -32.36 10.60 -10.40
N GLN A 380 -32.08 9.52 -9.67
CA GLN A 380 -30.74 8.92 -9.57
C GLN A 380 -30.51 7.78 -10.57
N SER A 381 -31.54 7.36 -11.30
CA SER A 381 -31.41 6.36 -12.36
C SER A 381 -30.92 7.03 -13.65
N LEU A 382 -29.66 6.76 -14.03
CA LEU A 382 -29.12 7.23 -15.31
C LEU A 382 -29.87 6.67 -16.52
N PHE A 383 -30.56 5.54 -16.36
CA PHE A 383 -31.37 4.92 -17.41
C PHE A 383 -32.70 5.63 -17.60
N GLU A 384 -33.20 6.38 -16.62
CA GLU A 384 -34.43 7.19 -16.73
C GLU A 384 -34.10 8.68 -16.97
N HIS A 385 -32.98 9.14 -16.38
CA HIS A 385 -32.51 10.52 -16.41
C HIS A 385 -31.06 10.57 -16.94
N PRO A 386 -30.83 10.42 -18.26
CA PRO A 386 -29.49 10.33 -18.83
C PRO A 386 -28.82 11.70 -19.05
N LEU A 387 -29.58 12.79 -18.87
CA LEU A 387 -29.07 14.16 -19.01
C LEU A 387 -28.82 14.76 -17.62
N GLY A 388 -28.09 15.86 -17.52
CA GLY A 388 -27.74 16.47 -16.22
C GLY A 388 -26.32 17.03 -16.19
N PRO A 389 -25.84 17.52 -15.03
CA PRO A 389 -26.53 17.54 -13.73
C PRO A 389 -27.62 18.62 -13.61
N SER A 390 -27.79 19.47 -14.63
CA SER A 390 -28.82 20.51 -14.71
C SER A 390 -29.66 20.39 -15.98
N GLY A 391 -30.84 21.03 -15.99
CA GLY A 391 -31.74 21.07 -17.14
C GLY A 391 -32.85 20.02 -17.09
N ASP A 392 -33.56 19.86 -18.20
CA ASP A 392 -34.69 18.93 -18.27
C ASP A 392 -34.20 17.47 -18.31
N SER A 393 -34.91 16.59 -17.59
CA SER A 393 -34.51 15.19 -17.38
C SER A 393 -33.13 15.03 -16.72
N ALA A 394 -32.71 16.01 -15.91
CA ALA A 394 -31.46 15.97 -15.16
C ALA A 394 -31.42 14.84 -14.13
N PHE A 395 -30.30 14.14 -14.07
CA PHE A 395 -29.96 13.23 -12.98
C PHE A 395 -29.59 14.01 -11.71
N LYS A 396 -29.74 13.35 -10.56
CA LYS A 396 -29.25 13.80 -9.26
C LYS A 396 -28.14 12.87 -8.76
N HIS A 397 -26.91 13.38 -8.76
CA HIS A 397 -25.75 12.69 -8.21
C HIS A 397 -25.49 13.09 -6.74
N ASP A 398 -24.66 12.33 -6.03
CA ASP A 398 -24.31 12.55 -4.61
C ASP A 398 -22.84 12.96 -4.41
N GLY A 399 -22.03 12.82 -5.45
CA GLY A 399 -20.63 13.26 -5.47
C GLY A 399 -19.98 12.99 -6.81
N GLY A 400 -18.66 13.11 -6.85
CA GLY A 400 -17.87 12.80 -8.02
C GLY A 400 -16.39 12.72 -7.75
N GLU A 401 -15.67 12.18 -8.74
CA GLU A 401 -14.22 12.09 -8.77
C GLU A 401 -13.73 12.72 -10.07
N THR A 402 -12.62 13.43 -10.04
CA THR A 402 -12.00 14.01 -11.23
C THR A 402 -10.58 13.50 -11.37
N LEU A 403 -10.24 13.04 -12.56
CA LEU A 403 -8.89 12.70 -13.00
C LEU A 403 -8.52 13.66 -14.13
N PHE A 404 -7.44 14.42 -13.97
CA PHE A 404 -7.00 15.38 -14.98
C PHE A 404 -5.50 15.30 -15.23
N SER A 405 -5.09 15.67 -16.46
CA SER A 405 -3.69 15.68 -16.85
C SER A 405 -3.00 16.94 -16.32
N LEU A 406 -1.89 16.76 -15.61
CA LEU A 406 -0.98 17.82 -15.18
C LEU A 406 -0.16 18.36 -16.37
N PRO A 407 0.45 19.55 -16.25
CA PRO A 407 1.27 20.12 -17.33
C PRO A 407 2.38 19.20 -17.85
N ASN A 408 2.99 18.39 -16.97
CA ASN A 408 4.01 17.39 -17.34
C ASN A 408 3.44 16.07 -17.90
N GLY A 409 2.13 15.95 -18.03
CA GLY A 409 1.44 14.77 -18.57
C GLY A 409 1.14 13.66 -17.54
N PHE A 410 1.56 13.81 -16.28
CA PHE A 410 1.11 12.94 -15.19
C PHE A 410 -0.34 13.22 -14.80
N ASN A 411 -0.92 12.39 -13.93
CA ASN A 411 -2.32 12.54 -13.48
C ASN A 411 -2.40 13.14 -12.07
N ALA A 412 -3.40 13.99 -11.87
CA ALA A 412 -3.88 14.39 -10.56
C ALA A 412 -5.36 14.02 -10.37
N TYR A 413 -5.78 13.97 -9.10
CA TYR A 413 -7.06 13.44 -8.69
C TYR A 413 -7.76 14.38 -7.71
N TYR A 414 -9.09 14.42 -7.79
CA TYR A 414 -9.93 15.27 -6.97
C TYR A 414 -11.21 14.52 -6.59
N LEU A 415 -11.65 14.63 -5.34
CA LEU A 415 -12.92 14.07 -4.88
C LEU A 415 -13.81 15.22 -4.41
N TYR A 416 -15.11 15.15 -4.68
CA TYR A 416 -16.05 16.21 -4.30
C TYR A 416 -17.45 15.72 -3.96
N THR A 417 -18.14 16.48 -3.09
CA THR A 417 -19.57 16.29 -2.77
C THR A 417 -20.45 16.74 -3.92
N ALA A 418 -21.75 16.41 -3.93
CA ALA A 418 -22.68 16.97 -4.91
C ALA A 418 -22.71 18.52 -4.96
N ALA A 419 -22.41 19.19 -3.83
CA ALA A 419 -22.31 20.65 -3.77
C ALA A 419 -20.98 21.21 -4.31
N GLY A 420 -20.03 20.33 -4.67
CA GLY A 420 -18.72 20.71 -5.18
C GLY A 420 -17.66 20.93 -4.11
N GLU A 421 -17.91 20.61 -2.84
CA GLU A 421 -16.90 20.73 -1.79
C GLU A 421 -15.86 19.61 -1.89
N ARG A 422 -14.57 19.92 -1.76
CA ARG A 422 -13.50 18.91 -1.83
C ARG A 422 -13.58 17.92 -0.68
N LEU A 423 -13.30 16.65 -0.99
CA LEU A 423 -13.19 15.56 -0.04
C LEU A 423 -11.76 15.02 0.06
N ASP A 424 -11.38 14.65 1.27
CA ASP A 424 -10.17 13.84 1.53
C ASP A 424 -10.45 12.35 1.24
N LYS A 425 -11.65 11.89 1.61
CA LYS A 425 -12.14 10.53 1.44
C LYS A 425 -13.56 10.52 0.89
N GLY A 426 -13.83 9.62 -0.06
CA GLY A 426 -15.17 9.36 -0.58
C GLY A 426 -16.05 8.65 0.47
N PRO A 427 -17.35 8.99 0.59
CA PRO A 427 -18.27 8.31 1.50
C PRO A 427 -18.49 6.85 1.08
N THR A 428 -18.30 5.91 2.02
CA THR A 428 -18.30 4.46 1.74
C THR A 428 -19.66 3.92 1.26
N GLU A 429 -20.74 4.63 1.53
CA GLU A 429 -22.08 4.33 1.04
C GLU A 429 -22.27 4.66 -0.44
N ILE A 430 -21.38 5.47 -1.03
CA ILE A 430 -21.40 5.84 -2.46
C ILE A 430 -20.28 5.11 -3.22
N VAL A 431 -19.03 5.21 -2.74
CA VAL A 431 -17.84 4.61 -3.37
C VAL A 431 -16.98 3.89 -2.33
N ARG A 432 -16.41 2.74 -2.72
CA ARG A 432 -15.55 1.93 -1.86
C ARG A 432 -14.26 1.54 -2.57
N ASP A 433 -13.15 1.68 -1.86
CA ASP A 433 -11.89 1.01 -2.17
C ASP A 433 -11.81 -0.26 -1.31
N ILE A 434 -12.30 -1.37 -1.84
CA ILE A 434 -12.38 -2.65 -1.11
C ILE A 434 -11.02 -3.23 -0.71
N ASP A 435 -9.92 -2.65 -1.18
CA ASP A 435 -8.56 -3.05 -0.82
C ASP A 435 -8.03 -2.28 0.39
N ARG A 436 -8.77 -1.27 0.85
CA ARG A 436 -8.48 -0.51 2.06
C ARG A 436 -9.24 -1.07 3.25
N LYS A 437 -8.61 -1.03 4.42
CA LYS A 437 -9.24 -1.50 5.68
C LYS A 437 -10.51 -0.73 6.03
N ASP A 438 -10.53 0.58 5.76
CA ASP A 438 -11.67 1.46 6.02
C ASP A 438 -12.66 1.53 4.84
N LEU A 439 -12.40 0.78 3.77
CA LEU A 439 -13.16 0.78 2.50
C LEU A 439 -13.24 2.15 1.82
N ALA A 440 -12.57 3.18 2.33
CA ALA A 440 -12.72 4.54 1.83
C ALA A 440 -11.80 4.78 0.64
N VAL A 441 -12.35 5.38 -0.43
CA VAL A 441 -11.52 5.92 -1.51
C VAL A 441 -10.80 7.15 -0.97
N THR A 442 -9.49 7.05 -0.73
CA THR A 442 -8.68 8.18 -0.25
C THR A 442 -8.06 8.89 -1.46
N ASN A 443 -8.31 10.20 -1.59
CA ASN A 443 -7.84 10.98 -2.74
C ASN A 443 -6.31 10.86 -2.89
N GLY A 444 -5.80 10.81 -4.12
CA GLY A 444 -4.40 10.47 -4.38
C GLY A 444 -4.16 8.96 -4.34
N ILE A 445 -3.84 8.38 -3.18
CA ILE A 445 -3.32 7.01 -3.09
C ILE A 445 -4.26 5.92 -3.64
N SER A 446 -5.58 6.01 -3.41
CA SER A 446 -6.51 5.04 -3.99
C SER A 446 -6.57 5.19 -5.51
N CYS A 447 -6.50 6.43 -5.99
CA CYS A 447 -6.51 6.77 -7.40
C CYS A 447 -5.23 6.33 -8.13
N PHE A 448 -4.05 6.53 -7.53
CA PHE A 448 -2.77 6.01 -8.05
C PHE A 448 -2.81 4.50 -8.26
N GLY A 449 -3.39 3.76 -7.31
CA GLY A 449 -3.53 2.30 -7.42
C GLY A 449 -4.54 1.87 -8.49
N CYS A 450 -5.65 2.60 -8.67
CA CYS A 450 -6.67 2.28 -9.67
C CYS A 450 -6.28 2.67 -11.10
N HIS A 451 -5.53 3.77 -11.24
CA HIS A 451 -5.12 4.38 -12.51
C HIS A 451 -3.61 4.22 -12.74
N ASP A 452 -3.07 3.05 -12.38
CA ASP A 452 -1.66 2.71 -12.50
C ASP A 452 -1.12 2.86 -13.93
N GLN A 453 -1.98 2.59 -14.93
CA GLN A 453 -1.76 2.72 -16.37
C GLN A 453 -2.44 3.94 -17.03
N GLY A 454 -3.00 4.88 -16.25
CA GLY A 454 -3.77 6.01 -16.75
C GLY A 454 -5.30 5.82 -16.65
N ILE A 455 -6.05 6.54 -17.49
CA ILE A 455 -7.53 6.39 -17.51
C ILE A 455 -7.91 4.96 -17.92
N ARG A 456 -8.94 4.42 -17.27
CA ARG A 456 -9.39 3.03 -17.49
C ARG A 456 -10.44 2.98 -18.60
N LEU A 457 -10.49 1.85 -19.31
CA LEU A 457 -11.57 1.59 -20.27
C LEU A 457 -12.93 1.57 -19.58
N ALA A 458 -13.95 2.05 -20.28
CA ALA A 458 -15.33 2.09 -19.82
C ALA A 458 -16.26 1.65 -20.95
N LYS A 459 -17.30 0.90 -20.60
CA LYS A 459 -18.33 0.47 -21.55
C LYS A 459 -19.60 1.24 -21.26
N ASP A 460 -20.15 1.87 -22.29
CA ASP A 460 -21.41 2.60 -22.18
C ASP A 460 -22.63 1.68 -22.32
N ASP A 461 -23.57 1.82 -21.39
CA ASP A 461 -24.87 1.15 -21.39
C ASP A 461 -26.03 2.12 -21.73
N ILE A 462 -25.79 3.44 -21.74
CA ILE A 462 -26.84 4.47 -21.83
C ILE A 462 -27.23 4.80 -23.27
N ARG A 463 -26.25 5.00 -24.17
CA ARG A 463 -26.49 5.48 -25.55
C ARG A 463 -27.52 4.62 -26.26
N LYS A 464 -27.27 3.30 -26.31
CA LYS A 464 -28.16 2.36 -27.00
C LYS A 464 -29.53 2.31 -26.32
N HIS A 465 -29.56 2.26 -24.99
CA HIS A 465 -30.80 2.20 -24.22
C HIS A 465 -31.72 3.39 -24.53
N VAL A 466 -31.17 4.60 -24.62
CA VAL A 466 -31.96 5.83 -24.83
C VAL A 466 -32.34 6.01 -26.30
N ILE A 467 -31.42 5.81 -27.24
CA ILE A 467 -31.67 6.05 -28.67
C ILE A 467 -32.75 5.11 -29.23
N ASP A 468 -32.73 3.84 -28.82
CA ASP A 468 -33.66 2.81 -29.30
C ASP A 468 -35.05 2.91 -28.65
N ASN A 469 -35.18 3.64 -27.54
CA ASN A 469 -36.41 3.71 -26.77
C ASN A 469 -37.24 4.98 -27.08
N ARG A 470 -38.38 4.80 -27.75
CA ARG A 470 -39.29 5.90 -28.15
C ARG A 470 -40.01 6.58 -26.99
N ASN A 471 -39.96 6.03 -25.77
CA ASN A 471 -40.50 6.69 -24.59
C ASN A 471 -39.68 7.92 -24.18
N PHE A 472 -38.42 8.04 -24.63
CA PHE A 472 -37.65 9.26 -24.46
C PHE A 472 -38.06 10.32 -25.49
N PRO A 473 -38.29 11.59 -25.05
CA PRO A 473 -38.52 12.70 -25.96
C PRO A 473 -37.41 12.82 -27.01
N LYS A 474 -37.76 13.25 -28.23
CA LYS A 474 -36.80 13.39 -29.33
C LYS A 474 -35.55 14.19 -28.94
N ARG A 475 -35.74 15.33 -28.26
CA ARG A 475 -34.64 16.17 -27.75
C ARG A 475 -33.68 15.43 -26.82
N VAL A 476 -34.17 14.50 -26.01
CA VAL A 476 -33.33 13.72 -25.07
C VAL A 476 -32.50 12.72 -25.85
N ARG A 477 -33.11 12.04 -26.83
CA ARG A 477 -32.39 11.11 -27.71
C ARG A 477 -31.31 11.81 -28.53
N GLU A 478 -31.59 12.99 -29.07
CA GLU A 478 -30.62 13.80 -29.82
C GLU A 478 -29.47 14.31 -28.93
N ALA A 479 -29.78 14.76 -27.70
CA ALA A 479 -28.75 15.18 -26.75
C ALA A 479 -27.84 14.01 -26.31
N VAL A 480 -28.42 12.82 -26.05
CA VAL A 480 -27.64 11.62 -25.76
C VAL A 480 -26.81 11.21 -26.97
N GLU A 481 -27.38 11.26 -28.17
CA GLU A 481 -26.65 10.94 -29.40
C GLU A 481 -25.43 11.85 -29.63
N ALA A 482 -25.53 13.13 -29.27
CA ALA A 482 -24.44 14.09 -29.39
C ALA A 482 -23.33 13.92 -28.33
N MET A 483 -23.70 13.67 -27.07
CA MET A 483 -22.73 13.61 -25.95
C MET A 483 -22.18 12.22 -25.64
N TYR A 484 -22.91 11.14 -25.92
CA TYR A 484 -22.46 9.78 -25.63
C TYR A 484 -21.91 9.18 -26.92
N PRO A 485 -20.61 9.30 -27.24
CA PRO A 485 -20.11 8.83 -28.53
C PRO A 485 -20.30 7.31 -28.70
N PRO A 486 -20.27 6.77 -29.94
CA PRO A 486 -20.19 5.33 -30.15
C PRO A 486 -19.00 4.70 -29.39
N GLN A 487 -19.15 3.46 -28.93
CA GLN A 487 -18.14 2.79 -28.09
C GLN A 487 -16.72 2.86 -28.67
N LYS A 488 -16.58 2.68 -29.99
CA LYS A 488 -15.27 2.77 -30.67
C LYS A 488 -14.61 4.14 -30.51
N GLU A 489 -15.35 5.23 -30.66
CA GLU A 489 -14.83 6.60 -30.46
C GLU A 489 -14.48 6.84 -28.98
N MET A 490 -15.28 6.32 -28.04
CA MET A 490 -14.95 6.39 -26.61
C MET A 490 -13.66 5.63 -26.28
N ASP A 491 -13.49 4.42 -26.81
CA ASP A 491 -12.29 3.60 -26.62
C ASP A 491 -11.05 4.30 -27.18
N GLU A 492 -11.15 4.95 -28.34
CA GLU A 492 -10.06 5.73 -28.94
C GLU A 492 -9.66 6.92 -28.06
N LEU A 493 -10.63 7.65 -27.48
CA LEU A 493 -10.36 8.76 -26.55
C LEU A 493 -9.67 8.27 -25.28
N LEU A 494 -10.18 7.20 -24.67
CA LEU A 494 -9.62 6.61 -23.46
C LEU A 494 -8.20 6.08 -23.70
N ALA A 495 -7.97 5.38 -24.82
CA ALA A 495 -6.66 4.86 -25.19
C ALA A 495 -5.64 5.99 -25.40
N LYS A 496 -6.02 7.05 -26.12
CA LYS A 496 -5.16 8.23 -26.36
C LYS A 496 -4.76 8.92 -25.05
N ASP A 497 -5.71 9.11 -24.15
CA ASP A 497 -5.45 9.75 -22.85
C ASP A 497 -4.56 8.87 -21.95
N ALA A 498 -4.78 7.54 -21.95
CA ALA A 498 -3.91 6.59 -21.25
C ALA A 498 -2.48 6.56 -21.83
N GLU A 499 -2.34 6.61 -23.15
CA GLU A 499 -1.06 6.68 -23.84
C GLU A 499 -0.28 7.96 -23.51
N ARG A 500 -0.96 9.11 -23.41
CA ARG A 500 -0.35 10.37 -22.96
C ARG A 500 0.33 10.21 -21.60
N PHE A 501 -0.37 9.62 -20.64
CA PHE A 501 0.18 9.37 -19.30
C PHE A 501 1.39 8.42 -19.34
N LYS A 502 1.28 7.31 -20.08
CA LYS A 502 2.39 6.35 -20.24
C LYS A 502 3.61 6.99 -20.90
N ASN A 503 3.41 7.86 -21.89
CA ASN A 503 4.50 8.60 -22.51
C ASN A 503 5.19 9.57 -21.55
N ALA A 504 4.45 10.20 -20.62
CA ALA A 504 5.04 11.00 -19.55
C ALA A 504 5.88 10.14 -18.59
N MET A 505 5.40 8.94 -18.24
CA MET A 505 6.17 7.98 -17.46
C MET A 505 7.47 7.57 -18.16
N LEU A 506 7.42 7.22 -19.45
CA LEU A 506 8.60 6.86 -20.23
C LEU A 506 9.61 8.01 -20.32
N LYS A 507 9.15 9.26 -20.44
CA LYS A 507 10.03 10.45 -20.40
C LYS A 507 10.76 10.59 -19.06
N ALA A 508 10.16 10.13 -17.97
CA ALA A 508 10.76 10.12 -16.63
C ALA A 508 11.66 8.88 -16.37
N ASP A 509 11.95 8.07 -17.40
CA ASP A 509 12.66 6.79 -17.30
C ASP A 509 11.95 5.78 -16.38
N LEU A 510 10.62 5.85 -16.32
CA LEU A 510 9.78 4.88 -15.60
C LEU A 510 9.34 3.76 -16.53
N ASP A 511 9.28 2.55 -16.01
CA ASP A 511 8.57 1.43 -16.66
C ASP A 511 7.09 1.49 -16.26
N PRO A 512 6.16 1.77 -17.20
CA PRO A 512 4.74 1.85 -16.89
C PRO A 512 4.17 0.55 -16.35
N SER A 513 4.74 -0.60 -16.72
CA SER A 513 4.25 -1.92 -16.33
C SER A 513 4.80 -2.42 -14.99
N LEU A 514 5.78 -1.71 -14.42
CA LEU A 514 6.46 -2.14 -13.20
C LEU A 514 5.50 -2.19 -12.01
N LYS A 515 5.59 -3.27 -11.25
CA LYS A 515 4.82 -3.53 -10.02
C LYS A 515 5.69 -4.23 -9.01
N LEU A 516 5.32 -4.15 -7.73
CA LEU A 516 5.91 -4.97 -6.68
C LEU A 516 4.79 -5.68 -5.91
N GLY A 517 4.90 -6.99 -5.78
CA GLY A 517 3.87 -7.79 -5.12
C GLY A 517 2.48 -7.63 -5.74
N GLY A 518 2.39 -7.48 -7.07
CA GLY A 518 1.11 -7.32 -7.80
C GLY A 518 0.42 -5.96 -7.64
N ILE A 519 1.06 -4.98 -6.99
CA ILE A 519 0.50 -3.64 -6.79
C ILE A 519 1.37 -2.55 -7.43
N GLU A 520 0.73 -1.41 -7.71
CA GLU A 520 1.34 -0.22 -8.29
C GLU A 520 2.48 0.33 -7.41
N ILE A 521 3.51 0.91 -8.03
CA ILE A 521 4.79 1.24 -7.38
C ILE A 521 4.72 2.29 -6.25
N ILE A 522 3.92 3.36 -6.36
CA ILE A 522 3.68 4.31 -5.27
C ILE A 522 2.93 3.60 -4.14
N GLY A 523 1.92 2.81 -4.48
CA GLY A 523 1.22 1.94 -3.54
C GLY A 523 2.15 0.99 -2.79
N ALA A 524 3.09 0.37 -3.49
CA ALA A 524 4.05 -0.57 -2.91
C ALA A 524 5.03 0.10 -1.95
N LEU A 525 5.59 1.25 -2.33
CA LEU A 525 6.50 2.01 -1.47
C LEU A 525 5.76 2.59 -0.26
N SER A 526 4.54 3.11 -0.46
CA SER A 526 3.68 3.52 0.64
C SER A 526 3.35 2.36 1.57
N LYS A 527 3.17 1.14 1.05
CA LYS A 527 2.86 -0.04 1.85
C LYS A 527 4.06 -0.47 2.69
N GLN A 528 5.29 -0.30 2.20
CA GLN A 528 6.49 -0.55 3.01
C GLN A 528 6.55 0.32 4.25
N TYR A 529 6.10 1.57 4.15
CA TYR A 529 5.91 2.41 5.32
C TYR A 529 4.80 1.88 6.24
N GLU A 530 3.71 1.33 5.73
CA GLU A 530 2.64 0.82 6.59
C GLU A 530 2.99 -0.48 7.33
N ASN A 531 4.03 -1.18 6.89
CA ASN A 531 4.38 -2.50 7.43
C ASN A 531 4.90 -2.42 8.88
N ASN A 532 4.62 -3.48 9.65
CA ASN A 532 5.28 -3.78 10.90
C ASN A 532 6.80 -3.90 10.70
N LEU A 533 7.55 -3.65 11.76
CA LEU A 533 9.01 -3.60 11.73
C LEU A 533 9.61 -4.74 12.55
N ASP A 534 10.46 -5.55 11.92
CA ASP A 534 11.32 -6.50 12.61
C ASP A 534 12.58 -5.83 13.18
N LEU A 535 13.42 -6.62 13.87
CA LEU A 535 14.64 -6.10 14.52
C LEU A 535 15.56 -5.37 13.55
N ARG A 536 15.71 -5.87 12.33
CA ARG A 536 16.60 -5.29 11.33
C ARG A 536 16.02 -3.99 10.79
N GLN A 537 14.74 -3.98 10.50
CA GLN A 537 14.04 -2.78 10.06
C GLN A 537 14.11 -1.70 11.14
N VAL A 538 13.83 -2.02 12.41
CA VAL A 538 13.97 -1.08 13.53
C VAL A 538 15.40 -0.55 13.63
N ALA A 539 16.42 -1.42 13.55
CA ALA A 539 17.82 -0.97 13.57
C ALA A 539 18.13 0.01 12.44
N SER A 540 17.64 -0.29 11.22
CA SER A 540 17.81 0.60 10.07
C SER A 540 17.11 1.95 10.23
N GLU A 541 16.02 2.03 11.02
CA GLU A 541 15.36 3.31 11.31
C GLU A 541 16.25 4.24 12.14
N PHE A 542 17.11 3.67 12.99
CA PHE A 542 18.10 4.41 13.80
C PHE A 542 19.44 4.60 13.09
N GLY A 543 19.59 4.14 11.83
CA GLY A 543 20.89 4.15 11.17
C GLY A 543 21.91 3.18 11.79
N LEU A 544 21.46 2.10 12.42
CA LEU A 544 22.29 1.08 13.09
C LEU A 544 22.17 -0.30 12.43
N SER A 545 23.17 -1.16 12.67
CA SER A 545 23.03 -2.60 12.43
C SER A 545 22.21 -3.27 13.56
N PRO A 546 21.61 -4.45 13.33
CA PRO A 546 20.90 -5.18 14.39
C PRO A 546 21.77 -5.42 15.63
N GLU A 547 23.04 -5.77 15.42
CA GLU A 547 23.99 -6.06 16.49
C GLU A 547 24.29 -4.80 17.32
N ASN A 548 24.45 -3.65 16.65
CA ASN A 548 24.68 -2.38 17.32
C ASN A 548 23.45 -1.91 18.09
N LEU A 549 22.24 -2.06 17.52
CA LEU A 549 20.99 -1.76 18.22
C LEU A 549 20.84 -2.61 19.49
N GLN A 550 21.06 -3.93 19.39
CA GLN A 550 20.98 -4.82 20.54
C GLN A 550 22.00 -4.47 21.62
N LYS A 551 23.23 -4.17 21.22
CA LYS A 551 24.30 -3.76 22.14
C LYS A 551 23.96 -2.46 22.86
N ALA A 552 23.55 -1.41 22.12
CA ALA A 552 23.19 -0.12 22.69
C ALA A 552 22.00 -0.23 23.65
N ALA A 553 20.94 -0.93 23.23
CA ALA A 553 19.76 -1.18 24.06
C ALA A 553 20.10 -1.93 25.35
N GLY A 554 21.00 -2.92 25.29
CA GLY A 554 21.47 -3.67 26.46
C GLY A 554 22.27 -2.83 27.44
N GLN A 555 23.04 -1.87 26.95
CA GLN A 555 23.83 -0.95 27.78
C GLN A 555 22.96 0.10 28.47
N VAL A 556 21.96 0.64 27.76
CA VAL A 556 21.05 1.67 28.31
C VAL A 556 19.99 1.06 29.23
N GLY A 557 19.45 -0.12 28.89
CA GLY A 557 18.34 -0.71 29.62
C GLY A 557 16.99 -0.05 29.32
N GLY A 558 16.08 -0.05 30.30
CA GLY A 558 14.80 0.67 30.23
C GLY A 558 13.93 0.33 29.01
N ASP A 559 13.40 1.37 28.38
CA ASP A 559 12.50 1.26 27.21
C ASP A 559 13.22 0.74 25.97
N ALA A 560 14.50 1.09 25.78
CA ALA A 560 15.33 0.58 24.69
C ALA A 560 15.48 -0.96 24.75
N GLN A 561 15.84 -1.50 25.92
CA GLN A 561 15.91 -2.94 26.11
C GLN A 561 14.53 -3.60 26.00
N THR A 562 13.47 -2.92 26.42
CA THR A 562 12.09 -3.42 26.27
C THR A 562 11.68 -3.54 24.80
N LEU A 563 12.05 -2.57 23.96
CA LEU A 563 11.83 -2.61 22.52
C LEU A 563 12.54 -3.81 21.89
N VAL A 564 13.84 -4.00 22.17
CA VAL A 564 14.62 -5.13 21.64
C VAL A 564 14.04 -6.47 22.11
N ARG A 565 13.71 -6.62 23.40
CA ARG A 565 13.05 -7.83 23.91
C ARG A 565 11.75 -8.14 23.17
N ARG A 566 10.93 -7.10 22.92
CA ARG A 566 9.68 -7.26 22.18
C ARG A 566 9.94 -7.76 20.76
N LEU A 567 10.93 -7.21 20.08
CA LEU A 567 11.32 -7.64 18.72
C LEU A 567 11.80 -9.09 18.71
N GLU A 568 12.63 -9.50 19.68
CA GLU A 568 13.12 -10.87 19.81
C GLU A 568 12.00 -11.89 20.06
N GLN A 569 11.02 -11.53 20.90
CA GLN A 569 9.97 -12.44 21.35
C GLN A 569 8.75 -12.47 20.42
N GLN A 570 8.31 -11.31 19.92
CA GLN A 570 7.13 -11.18 19.04
C GLN A 570 7.50 -11.25 17.56
N GLY A 571 8.75 -10.93 17.20
CA GLY A 571 9.23 -10.86 15.83
C GLY A 571 8.98 -9.52 15.12
N TYR A 572 8.16 -8.62 15.68
CA TYR A 572 7.93 -7.30 15.12
C TYR A 572 7.40 -6.28 16.14
N VAL A 573 7.42 -5.00 15.76
CA VAL A 573 6.63 -3.92 16.37
C VAL A 573 5.82 -3.17 15.31
N PRO A 574 4.58 -2.77 15.64
CA PRO A 574 3.84 -1.82 14.79
C PRO A 574 4.58 -0.50 14.65
N ARG A 575 4.57 0.09 13.45
CA ARG A 575 5.33 1.30 13.15
C ARG A 575 4.94 2.50 14.01
N ASP A 576 3.65 2.71 14.24
CA ASP A 576 3.13 3.79 15.08
C ASP A 576 3.62 3.71 16.53
N ASN A 577 3.85 2.50 17.05
CA ASN A 577 4.48 2.33 18.37
C ASN A 577 5.95 2.77 18.36
N LEU A 578 6.70 2.46 17.30
CA LEU A 578 8.08 2.91 17.17
C LEU A 578 8.13 4.43 17.03
N GLU A 579 7.38 5.03 16.10
CA GLU A 579 7.35 6.47 15.88
C GLU A 579 7.00 7.27 17.14
N GLY A 580 6.10 6.75 17.98
CA GLY A 580 5.74 7.39 19.24
C GLY A 580 6.87 7.46 20.27
N THR A 581 7.93 6.66 20.10
CA THR A 581 9.09 6.60 21.02
C THR A 581 10.42 6.91 20.33
N PHE A 582 10.45 6.97 18.99
CA PHE A 582 11.66 7.08 18.18
C PHE A 582 12.56 8.24 18.60
N ALA A 583 12.04 9.47 18.57
CA ALA A 583 12.81 10.67 18.92
C ALA A 583 13.38 10.64 20.35
N GLY A 584 12.68 10.01 21.30
CA GLY A 584 13.16 9.86 22.68
C GLY A 584 14.23 8.79 22.84
N LEU A 585 14.26 7.79 21.94
CA LEU A 585 15.24 6.71 21.95
C LEU A 585 16.51 7.04 21.17
N VAL A 586 16.46 7.97 20.21
CA VAL A 586 17.60 8.37 19.36
C VAL A 586 18.87 8.70 20.18
N PRO A 587 18.85 9.63 21.16
CA PRO A 587 20.06 9.98 21.93
C PRO A 587 20.58 8.86 22.83
N SER A 588 19.75 7.85 23.11
CA SER A 588 20.13 6.69 23.93
C SER A 588 20.71 5.56 23.09
N LEU A 589 20.28 5.43 21.83
CA LEU A 589 20.66 4.32 20.96
C LEU A 589 21.77 4.66 19.97
N SER A 590 21.99 5.95 19.72
CA SER A 590 22.97 6.48 18.77
C SER A 590 23.56 7.80 19.28
N ASP A 591 24.62 8.27 18.61
CA ASP A 591 25.21 9.60 18.84
C ASP A 591 24.46 10.72 18.09
N ASP A 592 23.33 10.39 17.43
CA ASP A 592 22.50 11.35 16.71
C ASP A 592 21.57 12.13 17.65
N ASP A 593 21.17 13.33 17.22
CA ASP A 593 20.19 14.19 17.89
C ASP A 593 18.86 14.24 17.12
N PRO A 594 17.69 14.15 17.79
CA PRO A 594 16.41 14.36 17.14
C PRO A 594 16.22 15.83 16.73
N ILE A 595 15.72 16.05 15.52
CA ILE A 595 15.39 17.39 15.02
C ILE A 595 13.92 17.68 15.29
N PHE A 596 13.65 18.58 16.23
CA PHE A 596 12.30 19.08 16.47
C PHE A 596 12.00 20.27 15.54
N VAL A 597 11.22 20.02 14.49
CA VAL A 597 10.69 21.07 13.61
C VAL A 597 9.43 21.64 14.29
N ALA A 598 9.44 22.94 14.62
CA ALA A 598 8.26 23.58 15.19
C ALA A 598 7.10 23.52 14.18
N SER A 599 5.93 23.06 14.62
CA SER A 599 4.71 23.18 13.81
C SER A 599 4.46 24.65 13.47
N PRO A 600 4.02 24.97 12.25
CA PRO A 600 3.42 26.27 11.95
C PRO A 600 2.34 26.60 12.99
N SER A 601 2.06 27.89 13.22
CA SER A 601 1.10 28.39 14.21
C SER A 601 -0.37 27.93 14.03
N GLU A 602 -0.66 27.13 13.01
CA GLU A 602 -1.92 26.42 12.84
C GLU A 602 -1.77 24.95 13.25
N PRO A 603 -2.74 24.33 13.95
CA PRO A 603 -2.70 22.90 14.20
C PRO A 603 -2.61 22.16 12.88
N ALA A 604 -1.45 21.58 12.59
CA ALA A 604 -1.25 20.77 11.40
C ALA A 604 -2.33 19.67 11.39
N LYS A 605 -3.20 19.69 10.37
CA LYS A 605 -4.07 18.54 10.08
C LYS A 605 -3.15 17.37 9.83
N GLN A 606 -3.00 16.48 10.81
CA GLN A 606 -2.12 15.33 10.70
C GLN A 606 -2.68 14.40 9.63
N VAL A 607 -1.81 13.87 8.77
CA VAL A 607 -2.18 12.75 7.90
C VAL A 607 -2.67 11.63 8.82
N ALA A 608 -3.88 11.11 8.56
CA ALA A 608 -4.46 10.07 9.39
C ALA A 608 -3.49 8.89 9.51
N LYS A 609 -3.03 8.60 10.74
CA LYS A 609 -2.12 7.48 11.00
C LYS A 609 -2.84 6.17 10.66
N VAL A 610 -2.14 5.24 10.00
CA VAL A 610 -2.72 3.98 9.46
C VAL A 610 -3.31 3.05 10.52
N ASN A 611 -3.07 3.32 11.79
CA ASN A 611 -3.55 2.52 12.92
C ASN A 611 -4.48 3.29 13.88
N SER A 612 -4.85 4.54 13.56
CA SER A 612 -5.92 5.24 14.30
C SER A 612 -7.26 4.65 13.86
N GLY A 613 -7.65 3.54 14.48
CA GLY A 613 -8.89 2.83 14.24
C GLY A 613 -10.11 3.66 14.62
N ASP A 614 -10.43 4.68 13.84
CA ASP A 614 -11.78 5.24 13.74
C ASP A 614 -12.55 4.46 12.68
N ASN A 615 -12.84 3.18 12.97
CA ASN A 615 -13.94 2.50 12.33
C ASN A 615 -14.58 1.46 13.25
N LYS A 616 -15.88 1.67 13.49
CA LYS A 616 -16.81 0.88 14.29
C LYS A 616 -17.15 -0.50 13.69
N ALA A 617 -16.22 -1.13 12.97
CA ALA A 617 -16.43 -2.45 12.36
C ALA A 617 -15.31 -3.43 12.76
N ALA A 618 -15.53 -4.15 13.86
CA ALA A 618 -14.98 -5.48 14.20
C ALA A 618 -13.54 -5.82 13.74
N GLY A 619 -12.57 -4.95 14.02
CA GLY A 619 -11.13 -5.25 13.99
C GLY A 619 -10.62 -5.46 15.42
N ALA A 620 -9.92 -6.57 15.64
CA ALA A 620 -9.33 -6.96 16.92
C ALA A 620 -8.57 -5.82 17.63
N PRO A 621 -8.69 -5.67 18.96
CA PRO A 621 -7.89 -4.71 19.73
C PRO A 621 -6.39 -4.89 19.52
N GLY A 622 -5.64 -3.78 19.57
CA GLY A 622 -4.18 -3.75 19.67
C GLY A 622 -3.70 -4.44 20.93
N LEU A 623 -3.53 -5.77 20.86
CA LEU A 623 -3.07 -6.63 21.95
C LEU A 623 -1.56 -6.84 21.85
N SER A 624 -0.86 -6.67 22.95
CA SER A 624 0.58 -6.94 23.07
C SER A 624 0.88 -7.73 24.34
N ILE A 625 1.88 -8.61 24.28
CA ILE A 625 2.38 -9.40 25.41
C ILE A 625 3.91 -9.43 25.39
N VAL A 626 4.57 -9.09 26.49
CA VAL A 626 6.05 -9.08 26.60
C VAL A 626 6.46 -9.81 27.87
N ALA A 627 7.53 -10.60 27.82
CA ALA A 627 8.10 -11.24 29.01
C ALA A 627 9.22 -10.36 29.61
N ASP A 628 9.44 -10.48 30.92
CA ASP A 628 10.44 -9.68 31.65
C ASP A 628 11.90 -10.00 31.27
N LYS A 629 12.17 -11.20 30.71
CA LYS A 629 13.48 -11.62 30.21
C LYS A 629 13.41 -12.18 28.79
N SER A 630 14.48 -12.06 28.01
CA SER A 630 14.58 -12.67 26.66
C SER A 630 14.68 -14.20 26.70
N ALA A 631 15.24 -14.76 27.78
CA ALA A 631 15.37 -16.19 28.01
C ALA A 631 15.33 -16.49 29.51
N TYR A 632 14.96 -17.72 29.84
CA TYR A 632 14.79 -18.20 31.22
C TYR A 632 15.59 -19.47 31.44
N ALA A 633 16.06 -19.69 32.67
CA ALA A 633 16.54 -21.01 33.08
C ALA A 633 15.35 -21.89 33.49
N VAL A 634 15.51 -23.21 33.44
CA VAL A 634 14.55 -24.13 34.09
C VAL A 634 14.31 -23.70 35.55
N ASN A 635 13.04 -23.68 35.96
CA ASN A 635 12.52 -23.19 37.24
C ASN A 635 12.52 -21.67 37.46
N ASP A 636 12.93 -20.84 36.50
CA ASP A 636 12.73 -19.39 36.62
C ASP A 636 11.25 -19.03 36.77
N LEU A 637 10.99 -17.87 37.39
CA LEU A 637 9.66 -17.29 37.60
C LEU A 637 9.41 -16.18 36.57
N PRO A 638 8.82 -16.48 35.40
CA PRO A 638 8.60 -15.45 34.38
C PRO A 638 7.43 -14.53 34.77
N VAL A 639 7.53 -13.28 34.36
CA VAL A 639 6.46 -12.28 34.44
C VAL A 639 6.14 -11.78 33.03
N PHE A 640 4.86 -11.90 32.66
CA PHE A 640 4.32 -11.42 31.40
C PHE A 640 3.54 -10.14 31.63
N THR A 641 3.83 -9.12 30.82
CA THR A 641 3.04 -7.89 30.77
C THR A 641 2.18 -7.89 29.52
N VAL A 642 0.87 -7.77 29.70
CA VAL A 642 -0.13 -7.71 28.63
C VAL A 642 -0.76 -6.32 28.61
N ARG A 643 -0.89 -5.74 27.43
CA ARG A 643 -1.54 -4.45 27.22
C ARG A 643 -2.47 -4.50 26.01
N THR A 644 -3.62 -3.86 26.14
CA THR A 644 -4.67 -3.76 25.12
C THR A 644 -5.08 -2.29 24.93
N ASP A 645 -5.56 -1.92 23.75
CA ASP A 645 -6.13 -0.59 23.45
C ASP A 645 -7.62 -0.47 23.81
N LYS A 646 -8.32 -1.60 24.01
CA LYS A 646 -9.72 -1.68 24.40
C LYS A 646 -9.90 -2.64 25.56
N GLU A 647 -10.91 -2.39 26.39
CA GLU A 647 -11.30 -3.35 27.43
C GLU A 647 -11.64 -4.71 26.80
N CYS A 648 -11.14 -5.79 27.39
CA CYS A 648 -11.37 -7.16 26.90
C CYS A 648 -11.25 -8.22 27.98
N TYR A 649 -11.82 -9.38 27.69
CA TYR A 649 -11.64 -10.60 28.47
C TYR A 649 -10.40 -11.34 27.97
N LEU A 650 -9.33 -11.31 28.76
CA LEU A 650 -8.03 -11.89 28.46
C LEU A 650 -8.02 -13.41 28.71
N THR A 651 -7.40 -14.16 27.82
CA THR A 651 -6.99 -15.55 28.02
C THR A 651 -5.52 -15.67 27.67
N LEU A 652 -4.71 -16.23 28.58
CA LEU A 652 -3.32 -16.59 28.34
C LEU A 652 -3.19 -18.10 28.23
N ILE A 653 -2.51 -18.55 27.18
CA ILE A 653 -2.22 -19.96 26.91
C ILE A 653 -0.71 -20.13 26.83
N ASN A 654 -0.17 -21.07 27.59
CA ASN A 654 1.19 -21.54 27.41
C ASN A 654 1.17 -22.79 26.52
N VAL A 655 2.04 -22.84 25.52
CA VAL A 655 2.28 -24.02 24.69
C VAL A 655 3.72 -24.44 24.89
N ASP A 656 3.89 -25.62 25.48
CA ASP A 656 5.22 -26.14 25.84
C ASP A 656 6.03 -26.63 24.64
N GLY A 657 7.29 -27.02 24.89
CA GLY A 657 8.19 -27.56 23.88
C GLY A 657 7.69 -28.83 23.18
N THR A 658 6.69 -29.53 23.73
CA THR A 658 6.04 -30.70 23.10
C THR A 658 4.81 -30.32 22.25
N GLY A 659 4.42 -29.05 22.28
CA GLY A 659 3.21 -28.53 21.62
C GLY A 659 1.94 -28.72 22.46
N THR A 660 2.05 -28.99 23.76
CA THR A 660 0.90 -29.14 24.64
C THR A 660 0.46 -27.77 25.17
N GLY A 661 -0.79 -27.40 24.89
CA GLY A 661 -1.38 -26.13 25.31
C GLY A 661 -2.06 -26.22 26.68
N THR A 662 -1.83 -25.22 27.51
CA THR A 662 -2.46 -25.06 28.83
C THR A 662 -2.88 -23.61 29.02
N VAL A 663 -4.15 -23.37 29.38
CA VAL A 663 -4.61 -22.04 29.78
C VAL A 663 -4.04 -21.70 31.15
N ILE A 664 -3.16 -20.71 31.18
CA ILE A 664 -2.51 -20.21 32.41
C ILE A 664 -3.31 -19.07 33.05
N TYR A 665 -4.17 -18.38 32.28
CA TYR A 665 -5.10 -17.35 32.77
C TYR A 665 -6.36 -17.26 31.88
N PRO A 666 -7.58 -17.15 32.43
CA PRO A 666 -7.92 -17.30 33.84
C PRO A 666 -7.61 -18.71 34.35
N ASN A 667 -7.37 -18.80 35.66
CA ASN A 667 -7.10 -20.05 36.35
C ASN A 667 -7.92 -20.11 37.65
N LYS A 668 -7.85 -21.23 38.39
CA LYS A 668 -8.62 -21.42 39.63
C LYS A 668 -8.42 -20.30 40.65
N PHE A 669 -7.21 -19.72 40.69
CA PHE A 669 -6.81 -18.68 41.65
C PHE A 669 -7.14 -17.27 41.17
N GLN A 670 -7.18 -17.05 39.85
CA GLN A 670 -7.43 -15.75 39.23
C GLN A 670 -8.45 -15.91 38.09
N GLN A 671 -9.74 -15.82 38.44
CA GLN A 671 -10.85 -16.06 37.50
C GLN A 671 -11.31 -14.79 36.78
N GLN A 672 -11.14 -13.62 37.40
CA GLN A 672 -11.51 -12.33 36.83
C GLN A 672 -10.51 -11.93 35.78
N ASN A 673 -10.92 -12.04 34.52
CA ASN A 673 -10.05 -11.89 33.35
C ASN A 673 -10.31 -10.64 32.52
N VAL A 674 -11.03 -9.66 33.08
CA VAL A 674 -11.23 -8.38 32.41
C VAL A 674 -10.00 -7.50 32.62
N ILE A 675 -9.43 -7.01 31.52
CA ILE A 675 -8.36 -5.99 31.53
C ILE A 675 -8.85 -4.73 30.85
N LYS A 676 -8.50 -3.56 31.39
CA LYS A 676 -8.93 -2.26 30.86
C LYS A 676 -8.04 -1.78 29.72
N ALA A 677 -8.59 -0.95 28.85
CA ALA A 677 -7.83 -0.22 27.83
C ALA A 677 -6.63 0.53 28.47
N GLY A 678 -5.45 0.37 27.88
CA GLY A 678 -4.22 1.01 28.33
C GLY A 678 -3.58 0.43 29.60
N GLN A 679 -4.19 -0.57 30.24
CA GLN A 679 -3.64 -1.19 31.45
C GLN A 679 -2.46 -2.12 31.12
N ASN A 680 -1.36 -2.00 31.87
CA ASN A 680 -0.27 -2.97 31.87
C ASN A 680 -0.59 -4.10 32.86
N PHE A 681 -1.35 -5.09 32.42
CA PHE A 681 -1.69 -6.27 33.22
C PHE A 681 -0.47 -7.18 33.37
N LYS A 682 -0.13 -7.60 34.59
CA LYS A 682 1.00 -8.51 34.87
C LYS A 682 0.51 -9.90 35.27
N PHE A 683 1.07 -10.93 34.65
CA PHE A 683 0.83 -12.34 34.98
C PHE A 683 2.15 -13.10 35.23
N PRO A 684 2.30 -13.84 36.34
CA PRO A 684 1.42 -13.80 37.52
C PRO A 684 1.35 -12.39 38.13
N SER A 685 0.27 -12.09 38.85
CA SER A 685 0.19 -10.83 39.60
C SER A 685 1.18 -10.84 40.76
N VAL A 686 1.61 -9.67 41.24
CA VAL A 686 2.53 -9.54 42.39
C VAL A 686 2.01 -10.32 43.61
N ASP A 687 0.70 -10.28 43.84
CA ASP A 687 0.05 -10.96 44.97
C ASP A 687 -0.56 -12.32 44.59
N ALA A 688 -0.09 -12.96 43.52
CA ALA A 688 -0.64 -14.25 43.09
C ALA A 688 -0.39 -15.33 44.17
N PRO A 689 -1.42 -16.12 44.56
CA PRO A 689 -1.27 -17.17 45.57
C PRO A 689 -0.59 -18.44 45.02
N PHE A 690 0.12 -18.33 43.90
CA PHE A 690 0.83 -19.42 43.22
C PHE A 690 2.08 -18.89 42.53
N GLN A 691 3.01 -19.79 42.24
CA GLN A 691 4.18 -19.50 41.41
C GLN A 691 4.04 -20.20 40.06
N PHE A 692 4.30 -19.47 38.98
CA PHE A 692 4.38 -20.04 37.64
C PHE A 692 5.86 -20.21 37.27
N ARG A 693 6.25 -21.40 36.80
CA ARG A 693 7.64 -21.75 36.46
C ARG A 693 7.67 -22.55 35.17
N PHE A 694 8.73 -22.39 34.39
CA PHE A 694 9.01 -23.31 33.28
C PHE A 694 9.69 -24.57 33.80
N LYS A 695 9.16 -25.73 33.43
CA LYS A 695 9.60 -27.03 33.96
C LYS A 695 10.67 -27.67 33.09
N ASP A 696 10.53 -27.57 31.78
CA ASP A 696 11.36 -28.30 30.82
C ASP A 696 12.12 -27.31 29.92
N PRO A 697 13.36 -27.63 29.51
CA PRO A 697 14.09 -26.81 28.55
C PRO A 697 13.44 -26.91 27.17
N GLY A 698 13.50 -25.83 26.39
CA GLY A 698 12.90 -25.78 25.06
C GLY A 698 12.39 -24.40 24.67
N THR A 699 11.53 -24.36 23.66
CA THR A 699 10.83 -23.14 23.26
C THR A 699 9.39 -23.19 23.77
N GLU A 700 9.04 -22.23 24.61
CA GLU A 700 7.69 -22.02 25.12
C GLU A 700 7.01 -20.93 24.27
N THR A 701 5.73 -21.10 23.95
CA THR A 701 4.93 -20.06 23.28
C THR A 701 3.81 -19.60 24.19
N VAL A 702 3.82 -18.31 24.56
CA VAL A 702 2.75 -17.71 25.35
C VAL A 702 1.85 -16.89 24.44
N ILE A 703 0.58 -17.24 24.43
CA ILE A 703 -0.43 -16.70 23.52
C ILE A 703 -1.46 -15.94 24.35
N ALA A 704 -1.63 -14.66 24.01
CA ALA A 704 -2.66 -13.80 24.56
C ALA A 704 -3.83 -13.71 23.58
N LEU A 705 -5.03 -13.97 24.09
CA LEU A 705 -6.29 -13.83 23.36
C LEU A 705 -7.16 -12.81 24.10
N CYS A 706 -7.67 -11.79 23.40
CA CYS A 706 -8.59 -10.81 23.99
C CYS A 706 -9.93 -10.82 23.26
N ASN A 707 -10.99 -11.16 23.98
CA ASN A 707 -12.36 -11.14 23.47
C ASN A 707 -13.03 -9.82 23.86
N ALA A 708 -13.53 -9.08 22.87
CA ALA A 708 -14.28 -7.85 23.10
C ALA A 708 -15.66 -8.10 23.74
N ASN A 709 -16.20 -9.31 23.63
CA ASN A 709 -17.50 -9.69 24.19
C ASN A 709 -17.32 -10.67 25.36
N GLN A 710 -18.21 -10.62 26.35
CA GLN A 710 -18.24 -11.60 27.43
C GLN A 710 -18.60 -12.99 26.88
N GLY A 711 -17.66 -13.94 26.91
CA GLY A 711 -17.89 -15.28 26.39
C GLY A 711 -16.62 -16.12 26.21
N ARG A 712 -16.81 -17.41 25.92
CA ARG A 712 -15.72 -18.37 25.68
C ARG A 712 -14.92 -17.98 24.43
N VAL A 713 -13.60 -18.03 24.54
CA VAL A 713 -12.66 -17.91 23.42
C VAL A 713 -12.40 -19.30 22.86
N ASP A 714 -12.40 -19.47 21.54
CA ASP A 714 -12.01 -20.73 20.84
C ASP A 714 -12.63 -22.02 21.40
N THR A 715 -13.87 -21.96 21.89
CA THR A 715 -14.56 -23.09 22.55
C THR A 715 -13.94 -23.58 23.87
N ILE A 716 -12.93 -22.87 24.40
CA ILE A 716 -12.31 -23.15 25.68
C ILE A 716 -13.37 -23.11 26.79
N ALA A 717 -13.49 -24.22 27.52
CA ALA A 717 -14.37 -24.34 28.68
C ALA A 717 -13.53 -24.57 29.93
N HIS A 718 -13.69 -23.70 30.91
CA HIS A 718 -13.00 -23.82 32.20
C HIS A 718 -13.83 -24.65 33.18
N ASP A 719 -13.20 -25.61 33.84
CA ASP A 719 -13.76 -26.33 35.00
C ASP A 719 -12.80 -26.21 36.17
N PHE A 720 -12.86 -25.06 36.86
CA PHE A 720 -12.00 -24.76 38.02
C PHE A 720 -12.35 -25.58 39.28
N SER A 721 -13.44 -26.35 39.24
CA SER A 721 -13.80 -27.27 40.32
C SER A 721 -12.91 -28.52 40.31
N LYS A 722 -12.48 -28.96 39.11
CA LYS A 722 -11.68 -30.19 38.93
C LYS A 722 -10.22 -29.95 38.64
N LYS A 723 -9.86 -28.84 37.97
CA LYS A 723 -8.48 -28.55 37.56
C LYS A 723 -8.06 -27.13 37.95
N GLN A 724 -6.79 -26.96 38.32
CA GLN A 724 -6.23 -25.63 38.61
C GLN A 724 -6.04 -24.80 37.34
N PHE A 725 -5.63 -25.46 36.25
CA PHE A 725 -5.43 -24.90 34.91
C PHE A 725 -6.24 -25.70 33.89
N THR A 726 -6.58 -25.10 32.75
CA THR A 726 -7.32 -25.79 31.68
C THR A 726 -6.36 -26.37 30.66
N GLU A 727 -6.23 -27.69 30.61
CA GLU A 727 -5.42 -28.39 29.60
C GLU A 727 -6.15 -28.45 28.26
N LEU A 728 -5.48 -28.07 27.18
CA LEU A 728 -5.98 -28.11 25.80
C LEU A 728 -5.45 -29.33 25.02
N GLY A 729 -4.44 -30.01 25.55
CA GLY A 729 -3.72 -31.10 24.86
C GLY A 729 -2.87 -30.54 23.72
N ASN A 730 -2.70 -31.30 22.63
CA ASN A 730 -1.96 -30.83 21.45
C ASN A 730 -2.60 -29.54 20.89
N TYR A 731 -1.89 -28.42 21.03
CA TYR A 731 -2.42 -27.09 20.75
C TYR A 731 -2.70 -26.89 19.25
N GLU A 732 -1.85 -27.42 18.38
CA GLU A 732 -2.02 -27.32 16.93
C GLU A 732 -3.34 -27.96 16.47
N LYS A 733 -3.62 -29.17 16.96
CA LYS A 733 -4.91 -29.85 16.73
C LYS A 733 -6.08 -29.14 17.40
N PHE A 734 -5.86 -28.49 18.54
CA PHE A 734 -6.90 -27.71 19.21
C PHE A 734 -7.30 -26.50 18.36
N VAL A 735 -6.33 -25.68 17.95
CA VAL A 735 -6.56 -24.47 17.16
C VAL A 735 -7.14 -24.82 15.80
N THR A 736 -6.56 -25.75 15.04
CA THR A 736 -7.09 -26.13 13.71
C THR A 736 -8.55 -26.58 13.75
N ARG A 737 -8.94 -27.43 14.72
CA ARG A 737 -10.35 -27.81 14.94
C ARG A 737 -11.21 -26.61 15.36
N ALA A 738 -10.67 -25.73 16.19
CA ALA A 738 -11.33 -24.49 16.59
C ALA A 738 -11.45 -23.47 15.45
N ILE A 739 -10.77 -23.62 14.32
CA ILE A 739 -10.85 -22.74 13.15
C ILE A 739 -11.94 -23.18 12.16
N VAL A 740 -12.31 -24.46 12.12
CA VAL A 740 -13.31 -24.95 11.16
C VAL A 740 -14.75 -24.86 11.70
N VAL A 741 -15.66 -24.44 10.82
CA VAL A 741 -17.10 -24.49 11.05
C VAL A 741 -17.56 -25.91 10.69
N GLU A 742 -17.97 -26.69 11.70
CA GLU A 742 -18.59 -28.01 11.51
C GLU A 742 -19.58 -28.00 10.34
N ALA A 743 -19.28 -28.79 9.31
CA ALA A 743 -20.23 -29.08 8.24
C ALA A 743 -21.40 -29.88 8.83
N SER A 744 -22.58 -29.28 8.96
CA SER A 744 -23.77 -30.09 9.19
C SER A 744 -24.01 -30.92 7.93
N LYS A 745 -24.25 -32.23 8.11
CA LYS A 745 -24.77 -33.11 7.05
C LYS A 745 -25.90 -32.39 6.30
N LYS A 746 -26.00 -32.55 4.97
CA LYS A 746 -27.00 -31.88 4.10
C LYS A 746 -28.41 -31.95 4.72
N PRO A 747 -29.10 -30.81 4.95
CA PRO A 747 -30.38 -30.60 4.27
C PRO A 747 -30.70 -29.11 3.91
N LYS A 748 -31.94 -28.90 3.44
CA LYS A 748 -32.54 -27.85 2.58
C LYS A 748 -32.25 -26.35 2.88
N LYS A 749 -32.37 -25.54 1.81
CA LYS A 749 -31.96 -24.13 1.60
C LYS A 749 -32.51 -23.08 2.60
N VAL A 750 -31.79 -21.95 2.62
CA VAL A 750 -32.02 -20.62 3.24
C VAL A 750 -31.67 -20.48 4.74
N ALA A 751 -32.21 -21.30 5.65
CA ALA A 751 -31.97 -21.12 7.09
C ALA A 751 -30.54 -21.46 7.59
N SER A 752 -29.69 -22.09 6.77
CA SER A 752 -28.32 -22.47 7.13
C SER A 752 -27.27 -21.40 6.85
N ALA A 753 -27.53 -20.48 5.90
CA ALA A 753 -26.62 -19.38 5.59
C ALA A 753 -26.48 -18.45 6.80
N ASP A 754 -27.60 -18.08 7.43
CA ASP A 754 -27.63 -17.22 8.61
C ASP A 754 -26.89 -17.85 9.80
N LYS A 755 -27.00 -19.17 9.99
CA LYS A 755 -26.26 -19.90 11.05
C LYS A 755 -24.75 -19.94 10.77
N LYS A 756 -24.35 -20.12 9.51
CA LYS A 756 -22.94 -20.11 9.09
C LYS A 756 -22.34 -18.71 9.30
N ILE A 757 -23.05 -17.67 8.86
CA ILE A 757 -22.66 -16.26 9.04
C ILE A 757 -22.56 -15.90 10.53
N ALA A 758 -23.55 -16.29 11.37
CA ALA A 758 -23.52 -16.02 12.80
C ALA A 758 -22.35 -16.71 13.55
N LYS A 759 -21.95 -17.92 13.14
CA LYS A 759 -20.79 -18.62 13.73
C LYS A 759 -19.46 -17.98 13.33
N ILE A 760 -19.35 -17.49 12.08
CA ILE A 760 -18.19 -16.73 11.59
C ILE A 760 -18.10 -15.37 12.32
N ALA A 761 -19.22 -14.66 12.45
CA ALA A 761 -19.28 -13.37 13.16
C ALA A 761 -18.82 -13.48 14.62
N LYS A 762 -19.17 -14.57 15.34
CA LYS A 762 -18.74 -14.80 16.72
C LYS A 762 -17.21 -14.90 16.91
N ARG A 763 -16.44 -15.31 15.89
CA ARG A 763 -14.97 -15.40 15.98
C ARG A 763 -14.25 -14.09 15.61
N SER A 764 -14.91 -13.20 14.87
CA SER A 764 -14.31 -11.97 14.34
C SER A 764 -13.99 -10.88 15.39
N GLY A 765 -14.32 -11.10 16.67
CA GLY A 765 -14.08 -10.16 17.78
C GLY A 765 -12.91 -10.50 18.72
N ILE A 766 -12.06 -11.47 18.35
CA ILE A 766 -10.96 -11.96 19.20
C ILE A 766 -9.62 -11.44 18.68
N ALA A 767 -8.91 -10.64 19.48
CA ALA A 767 -7.52 -10.26 19.23
C ALA A 767 -6.56 -11.36 19.67
N ARG A 768 -5.44 -11.49 18.96
CA ARG A 768 -4.40 -12.49 19.23
C ARG A 768 -3.01 -11.87 19.16
N SER A 769 -2.18 -12.18 20.14
CA SER A 769 -0.75 -11.88 20.15
C SER A 769 -0.02 -13.07 20.76
N ALA A 770 1.19 -13.36 20.30
CA ALA A 770 1.98 -14.45 20.85
C ALA A 770 3.46 -14.08 20.92
N ILE A 771 4.13 -14.56 21.97
CA ILE A 771 5.58 -14.48 22.14
C ILE A 771 6.18 -15.88 22.19
N LYS A 772 7.39 -16.01 21.66
CA LYS A 772 8.24 -17.18 21.85
C LYS A 772 9.33 -16.89 22.88
N ILE A 773 9.60 -17.88 23.71
CA ILE A 773 10.51 -17.78 24.84
C ILE A 773 11.44 -18.98 24.83
N ALA A 774 12.75 -18.72 24.95
CA ALA A 774 13.74 -19.76 25.13
C ALA A 774 13.90 -20.09 26.63
N VAL A 775 13.74 -21.36 26.97
CA VAL A 775 14.03 -21.92 28.29
C VAL A 775 15.27 -22.82 28.17
N LYS A 776 16.30 -22.50 28.95
CA LYS A 776 17.62 -23.16 28.92
C LYS A 776 17.87 -24.02 30.14
#